data_AF-A0A420MA54-F1
#
_entry.id   AF-A0A420MA54-F1
#
_cell.length_a   1.000
_cell.length_b   1.000
_cell.length_c   1.000
_cell.angle_alpha   90.00
_cell.angle_beta   90.00
_cell.angle_gamma   90.00
#
_symmetry.space_group_name_H-M   'P 1'
#
loop_
_entity.id
_entity.type
_entity.pdbx_description
1 polymer ?
#
loop_
_entity_poly.entity_id
_entity_poly.type
_entity_poly.pdbx_seq_one_letter_code
_entity_poly.pdbx_strand_id
1 'polypeptide(L)'
;MSSQAPRVPLVTQRITARQLQRLETLKLHDDISQSAIICMSCGFALKNDGDRVGRHLGERHSIPKSDRRNINKLIQSLRLADPDTLIPRPDGSIPHPHLALQRGSACKHCKLRSGSYEVLSKHLMKSHRQEISRIGAKGKHWLRDHIEENLTFQSWKANDILRSWIVSTDDQQTRQGSLRSNLFVQATPDSIRDFAQELHSEERELLSKQLNVSPSSDGAPPKELLTNWMRRTRWEEAFGAARRDILVTLTELPLTHNQPFWLGVHDGQELISSAEAECKLISITAALDRLFDRCEETVRYTDVSVRRWLRGRFPDRPYKAPFELVMRQASERQYRSEFKRCVCFWFRVLQLSPTIVWSIMGRALSQRQHRMLRQLWFDPAWDTQRPPGQDTVQQCYDEDEFEESEDESDYESTDDEEDDKDDTRGFNLPFEKDDDVSVEESASSQSSGVGPEDPLGDIVLRFCYDMATEDFDMATEDFEDGRASSSLLVYFSAVRGLSRPRGDEYLRPHQFTPVLSRLIYCTRLIFLERIVPRFAHAHIGLSARPLYGQLQMLKEVRAEKMCDGTMSPLGEFLSLLAYGRALHRTEGPVYHFHWSEDGEVLSWDGNAYLSMTSFRGLAREALGQATKQSRRLMYEWEPLDPNFNSIRDRLSMATANYSFVTDPTNRISDAYLELLMKACTSPVDGLLKPQGPGQSIVDKQLAYRSY
;
A
#
# COMPACT_ATOMS: atom_id res chain seq x y z
N MET A 1 -34.18 -22.92 48.31
CA MET A 1 -35.02 -24.07 48.73
C MET A 1 -34.18 -25.31 48.60
N SER A 2 -33.96 -26.00 49.71
CA SER A 2 -33.01 -27.11 49.85
C SER A 2 -33.62 -28.40 49.31
N SER A 3 -33.13 -28.92 48.18
CA SER A 3 -33.55 -30.23 47.65
C SER A 3 -32.62 -31.32 48.16
N GLN A 4 -33.06 -32.00 49.23
CA GLN A 4 -32.42 -33.21 49.74
C GLN A 4 -32.49 -34.32 48.68
N ALA A 5 -31.33 -34.80 48.24
CA ALA A 5 -31.21 -36.08 47.54
C ALA A 5 -31.46 -37.24 48.53
N PRO A 6 -32.12 -38.34 48.12
CA PRO A 6 -32.39 -39.47 49.00
C PRO A 6 -31.09 -40.19 49.35
N ARG A 7 -30.78 -40.30 50.65
CA ARG A 7 -29.70 -41.14 51.17
C ARG A 7 -30.07 -42.61 51.01
N VAL A 8 -29.48 -43.28 50.02
CA VAL A 8 -29.40 -44.74 49.99
C VAL A 8 -28.33 -45.17 51.00
N PRO A 9 -28.61 -46.12 51.92
CA PRO A 9 -27.62 -46.55 52.90
C PRO A 9 -26.54 -47.40 52.21
N LEU A 10 -25.33 -46.85 52.06
CA LEU A 10 -24.14 -47.63 51.72
C LEU A 10 -23.76 -48.50 52.92
N VAL A 11 -24.18 -49.76 52.90
CA VAL A 11 -23.60 -50.80 53.77
C VAL A 11 -22.15 -50.99 53.32
N THR A 12 -21.23 -50.28 53.96
CA THR A 12 -19.78 -50.50 53.79
C THR A 12 -19.43 -51.80 54.51
N GLN A 13 -19.45 -52.92 53.81
CA GLN A 13 -18.74 -54.12 54.29
C GLN A 13 -17.24 -53.81 54.23
N ARG A 14 -16.67 -53.39 55.37
CA ARG A 14 -15.23 -53.12 55.50
C ARG A 14 -14.45 -54.42 55.27
N ILE A 15 -13.63 -54.43 54.21
CA ILE A 15 -12.60 -55.44 54.00
C ILE A 15 -11.66 -55.44 55.22
N THR A 16 -11.36 -56.62 55.76
CA THR A 16 -10.39 -56.74 56.86
C THR A 16 -8.96 -56.52 56.36
N ALA A 17 -8.06 -56.03 57.22
CA ALA A 17 -6.65 -55.81 56.85
C ALA A 17 -5.98 -57.07 56.25
N ARG A 18 -6.34 -58.27 56.74
CA ARG A 18 -5.87 -59.55 56.18
C ARG A 18 -6.39 -59.83 54.76
N GLN A 19 -7.61 -59.42 54.45
CA GLN A 19 -8.19 -59.57 53.11
C GLN A 19 -7.57 -58.57 52.13
N LEU A 20 -7.29 -57.33 52.55
CA LEU A 20 -6.57 -56.34 51.73
C LEU A 20 -5.15 -56.80 51.39
N GLN A 21 -4.37 -57.24 52.40
CA GLN A 21 -3.03 -57.76 52.18
C GLN A 21 -3.02 -58.97 51.22
N ARG A 22 -4.10 -59.76 51.23
CA ARG A 22 -4.29 -60.89 50.32
C ARG A 22 -4.64 -60.47 48.89
N LEU A 23 -5.36 -59.37 48.70
CA LEU A 23 -5.61 -58.81 47.37
C LEU A 23 -4.31 -58.24 46.79
N GLU A 24 -3.53 -57.53 47.62
CA GLU A 24 -2.22 -56.98 47.23
C GLU A 24 -1.22 -58.05 46.80
N THR A 25 -1.12 -59.17 47.51
CA THR A 25 -0.23 -60.29 47.10
C THR A 25 -0.63 -60.91 45.77
N LEU A 26 -1.92 -60.88 45.42
CA LEU A 26 -2.45 -61.31 44.13
C LEU A 26 -2.42 -60.21 43.05
N LYS A 27 -1.81 -59.06 43.35
CA LYS A 27 -1.77 -57.87 42.51
C LYS A 27 -3.16 -57.34 42.10
N LEU A 28 -4.13 -57.48 43.00
CA LEU A 28 -5.47 -56.93 42.85
C LEU A 28 -5.64 -55.71 43.76
N HIS A 29 -6.21 -54.65 43.21
CA HIS A 29 -6.54 -53.43 43.94
C HIS A 29 -8.05 -53.29 44.08
N ASP A 30 -8.54 -53.12 45.31
CA ASP A 30 -9.94 -52.82 45.59
C ASP A 30 -10.16 -51.30 45.54
N ASP A 31 -10.79 -50.82 44.48
CA ASP A 31 -11.21 -49.43 44.37
C ASP A 31 -12.53 -49.26 45.12
N ILE A 32 -12.43 -48.82 46.37
CA ILE A 32 -13.57 -48.59 47.26
C ILE A 32 -14.50 -47.49 46.71
N SER A 33 -13.95 -46.52 45.97
CA SER A 33 -14.70 -45.35 45.50
C SER A 33 -15.69 -45.70 44.40
N GLN A 34 -15.33 -46.65 43.53
CA GLN A 34 -16.19 -47.13 42.44
C GLN A 34 -16.67 -48.56 42.64
N SER A 35 -16.33 -49.17 43.79
CA SER A 35 -16.64 -50.57 44.12
C SER A 35 -16.23 -51.50 42.98
N ALA A 36 -14.95 -51.48 42.60
CA ALA A 36 -14.40 -52.25 41.48
C ALA A 36 -13.06 -52.92 41.85
N ILE A 37 -12.79 -54.10 41.28
CA ILE A 37 -11.53 -54.81 41.49
C ILE A 37 -10.64 -54.66 40.26
N ILE A 38 -9.45 -54.07 40.42
CA ILE A 38 -8.52 -53.75 39.35
C ILE A 38 -7.34 -54.72 39.38
N CYS A 39 -6.99 -55.30 38.23
CA CYS A 39 -5.73 -56.02 38.12
C CYS A 39 -4.59 -55.03 37.92
N MET A 40 -3.72 -54.88 38.91
CA MET A 40 -2.60 -53.93 38.85
C MET A 40 -1.58 -54.28 37.76
N SER A 41 -1.52 -55.56 37.34
CA SER A 41 -0.59 -56.00 36.28
C SER A 41 -1.13 -55.77 34.87
N CYS A 42 -2.45 -55.83 34.69
CA CYS A 42 -3.08 -55.60 33.39
C CYS A 42 -3.62 -54.18 33.22
N GLY A 43 -3.83 -53.44 34.31
CA GLY A 43 -4.27 -52.05 34.29
C GLY A 43 -5.74 -51.85 33.93
N PHE A 44 -6.63 -52.77 34.28
CA PHE A 44 -8.07 -52.63 34.06
C PHE A 44 -8.90 -53.36 35.13
N ALA A 45 -10.17 -52.96 35.27
CA ALA A 45 -11.14 -53.55 36.19
C ALA A 45 -11.66 -54.90 35.68
N LEU A 46 -11.65 -55.91 36.55
CA LEU A 46 -12.08 -57.26 36.24
C LEU A 46 -13.57 -57.44 36.51
N LYS A 47 -14.24 -58.21 35.65
CA LYS A 47 -15.59 -58.68 35.93
C LYS A 47 -15.58 -59.63 37.12
N ASN A 48 -16.52 -59.43 38.03
CA ASN A 48 -16.61 -60.09 39.33
C ASN A 48 -17.58 -61.28 39.36
N ASP A 49 -18.21 -61.63 38.22
CA ASP A 49 -19.20 -62.69 38.14
C ASP A 49 -18.57 -64.09 38.07
N GLY A 50 -19.16 -65.01 38.81
CA GLY A 50 -18.72 -66.41 38.86
C GLY A 50 -17.27 -66.55 39.30
N ASP A 51 -16.46 -67.23 38.49
CA ASP A 51 -15.06 -67.54 38.76
C ASP A 51 -14.05 -66.71 37.93
N ARG A 52 -14.52 -65.64 37.26
CA ARG A 52 -13.75 -64.88 36.26
C ARG A 52 -12.48 -64.24 36.80
N VAL A 53 -12.49 -63.67 38.01
CA VAL A 53 -11.28 -63.10 38.62
C VAL A 53 -10.23 -64.19 38.86
N GLY A 54 -10.61 -65.29 39.49
CA GLY A 54 -9.73 -66.43 39.69
C GLY A 54 -9.23 -67.03 38.37
N ARG A 55 -10.07 -67.10 37.33
CA ARG A 55 -9.67 -67.56 35.98
C ARG A 55 -8.64 -66.62 35.35
N HIS A 56 -8.88 -65.32 35.37
CA HIS A 56 -7.96 -64.30 34.85
C HIS A 56 -6.57 -64.40 35.52
N LEU A 57 -6.52 -64.52 36.85
CA LEU A 57 -5.26 -64.71 37.58
C LEU A 57 -4.51 -65.98 37.17
N GLY A 58 -5.25 -67.07 36.90
CA GLY A 58 -4.66 -68.33 36.44
C GLY A 58 -4.18 -68.30 34.99
N GLU A 59 -4.95 -67.69 34.09
CA GLU A 59 -4.67 -67.69 32.64
C GLU A 59 -3.70 -66.59 32.21
N ARG A 60 -3.83 -65.37 32.77
CA ARG A 60 -3.03 -64.20 32.36
C ARG A 60 -1.78 -63.98 33.22
N HIS A 61 -1.78 -64.49 34.45
CA HIS A 61 -0.67 -64.32 35.40
C HIS A 61 -0.10 -65.63 35.93
N SER A 62 -0.58 -66.79 35.46
CA SER A 62 -0.09 -68.12 35.87
C SER A 62 -0.11 -68.38 37.38
N ILE A 63 -1.07 -67.78 38.12
CA ILE A 63 -1.15 -67.93 39.58
C ILE A 63 -1.70 -69.33 39.96
N PRO A 64 -1.00 -70.10 40.81
CA PRO A 64 -1.39 -71.45 41.21
C PRO A 64 -2.79 -71.51 41.86
N LYS A 65 -3.48 -72.66 41.71
CA LYS A 65 -4.82 -72.89 42.28
C LYS A 65 -4.85 -72.77 43.82
N SER A 66 -3.75 -73.08 44.51
CA SER A 66 -3.61 -72.94 45.97
C SER A 66 -3.81 -71.50 46.43
N ASP A 67 -3.24 -70.55 45.70
CA ASP A 67 -3.09 -69.16 46.13
C ASP A 67 -4.35 -68.35 45.82
N ARG A 68 -5.01 -68.68 44.71
CA ARG A 68 -6.32 -68.14 44.33
C ARG A 68 -7.52 -68.85 44.97
N ARG A 69 -7.31 -69.81 45.89
CA ARG A 69 -8.40 -70.57 46.53
C ARG A 69 -9.33 -69.65 47.31
N ASN A 70 -10.64 -69.70 47.07
CA ASN A 70 -11.65 -68.82 47.70
C ASN A 70 -11.57 -67.32 47.31
N ILE A 71 -10.74 -66.91 46.33
CA ILE A 71 -10.69 -65.49 45.90
C ILE A 71 -12.04 -65.04 45.33
N ASN A 72 -12.69 -65.88 44.52
CA ASN A 72 -13.99 -65.55 43.91
C ASN A 72 -15.09 -65.40 44.97
N LYS A 73 -15.07 -66.22 46.04
CA LYS A 73 -16.00 -66.09 47.16
C LYS A 73 -15.82 -64.76 47.90
N LEU A 74 -14.56 -64.34 48.07
CA LEU A 74 -14.23 -63.04 48.66
C LEU A 74 -14.71 -61.90 47.75
N ILE A 75 -14.41 -61.93 46.46
CA ILE A 75 -14.84 -60.88 45.51
C ILE A 75 -16.38 -60.79 45.43
N GLN A 76 -17.08 -61.92 45.42
CA GLN A 76 -18.55 -61.96 45.41
C GLN A 76 -19.16 -61.37 46.70
N SER A 77 -18.50 -61.53 47.86
CA SER A 77 -18.98 -60.93 49.11
C SER A 77 -18.93 -59.41 49.07
N LEU A 78 -18.00 -58.82 48.31
CA LEU A 78 -17.79 -57.38 48.21
C LEU A 78 -18.87 -56.65 47.40
N ARG A 79 -19.78 -57.38 46.71
CA ARG A 79 -20.88 -56.82 45.90
C ARG A 79 -20.42 -55.68 44.97
N LEU A 80 -19.27 -55.88 44.31
CA LEU A 80 -18.69 -54.90 43.40
C LEU A 80 -19.60 -54.64 42.19
N ALA A 81 -19.49 -53.45 41.59
CA ALA A 81 -20.21 -53.09 40.38
C ALA A 81 -19.64 -53.82 39.14
N ASP A 82 -20.46 -53.99 38.09
CA ASP A 82 -19.96 -54.50 36.81
C ASP A 82 -19.11 -53.41 36.13
N PRO A 83 -17.85 -53.69 35.73
CA PRO A 83 -17.02 -52.76 34.97
C PRO A 83 -17.71 -52.15 33.75
N ASP A 84 -18.66 -52.86 33.11
CA ASP A 84 -19.41 -52.35 31.96
C ASP A 84 -20.44 -51.26 32.33
N THR A 85 -20.73 -51.07 33.62
CA THR A 85 -21.68 -50.08 34.15
C THR A 85 -21.00 -48.92 34.88
N LEU A 86 -19.67 -48.98 35.06
CA LEU A 86 -18.91 -47.95 35.73
C LEU A 86 -18.90 -46.65 34.92
N ILE A 87 -19.10 -45.54 35.62
CA ILE A 87 -19.08 -44.20 35.01
C ILE A 87 -17.62 -43.78 34.81
N PRO A 88 -17.22 -43.31 33.62
CA PRO A 88 -15.90 -42.72 33.39
C PRO A 88 -15.64 -41.54 34.35
N ARG A 89 -14.41 -41.38 34.83
CA ARG A 89 -14.05 -40.20 35.64
C ARG A 89 -14.14 -38.91 34.78
N PRO A 90 -14.24 -37.72 35.40
CA PRO A 90 -14.19 -36.47 34.65
C PRO A 90 -12.86 -36.30 33.90
N ASP A 91 -12.91 -35.72 32.70
CA ASP A 91 -11.69 -35.36 31.96
C ASP A 91 -10.83 -34.36 32.75
N GLY A 92 -9.51 -34.48 32.65
CA GLY A 92 -8.55 -33.71 33.45
C GLY A 92 -8.27 -34.29 34.83
N SER A 93 -8.84 -35.46 35.15
CA SER A 93 -8.55 -36.17 36.40
C SER A 93 -7.07 -36.61 36.48
N ILE A 94 -6.52 -36.63 37.69
CA ILE A 94 -5.21 -37.23 37.99
C ILE A 94 -5.25 -38.72 37.61
N PRO A 95 -4.18 -39.28 37.00
CA PRO A 95 -4.12 -40.68 36.61
C PRO A 95 -4.46 -41.61 37.78
N HIS A 96 -5.37 -42.56 37.56
CA HIS A 96 -5.59 -43.64 38.50
C HIS A 96 -4.33 -44.52 38.56
N PRO A 97 -3.72 -44.75 39.73
CA PRO A 97 -2.41 -45.41 39.85
C PRO A 97 -2.32 -46.82 39.27
N HIS A 98 -3.46 -47.51 39.21
CA HIS A 98 -3.54 -48.93 38.83
C HIS A 98 -4.23 -49.19 37.49
N LEU A 99 -4.59 -48.16 36.71
CA LEU A 99 -5.18 -48.31 35.37
C LEU A 99 -4.17 -47.97 34.27
N ALA A 100 -4.23 -48.69 33.15
CA ALA A 100 -3.32 -48.51 32.02
C ALA A 100 -3.61 -47.18 31.29
N LEU A 101 -2.52 -46.48 30.93
CA LEU A 101 -2.59 -45.30 30.06
C LEU A 101 -2.71 -45.74 28.60
N GLN A 102 -3.63 -45.12 27.87
CA GLN A 102 -3.84 -45.32 26.44
C GLN A 102 -3.62 -43.99 25.71
N ARG A 103 -2.94 -44.00 24.56
CA ARG A 103 -2.78 -42.81 23.72
C ARG A 103 -3.86 -42.78 22.65
N GLY A 104 -4.35 -41.59 22.33
CA GLY A 104 -5.26 -41.38 21.23
C GLY A 104 -5.54 -39.91 20.96
N SER A 105 -6.67 -39.68 20.30
CA SER A 105 -7.12 -38.33 19.93
C SER A 105 -8.62 -38.23 20.06
N ALA A 106 -9.12 -37.00 20.23
CA ALA A 106 -10.54 -36.72 20.40
C ALA A 106 -11.03 -35.73 19.35
N CYS A 107 -12.32 -35.83 19.00
CA CYS A 107 -12.99 -34.79 18.22
C CYS A 107 -13.21 -33.54 19.09
N LYS A 108 -12.96 -32.34 18.55
CA LYS A 108 -13.23 -31.08 19.28
C LYS A 108 -14.72 -30.73 19.38
N HIS A 109 -15.54 -31.29 18.49
CA HIS A 109 -16.96 -30.94 18.37
C HIS A 109 -17.90 -31.90 19.09
N CYS A 110 -17.44 -33.13 19.38
CA CYS A 110 -18.22 -34.12 20.10
C CYS A 110 -17.35 -35.03 20.97
N LYS A 111 -17.98 -35.95 21.69
CA LYS A 111 -17.29 -36.84 22.64
C LYS A 111 -16.59 -38.05 21.99
N LEU A 112 -16.51 -38.13 20.65
CA LEU A 112 -15.86 -39.26 19.99
C LEU A 112 -14.34 -39.24 20.23
N ARG A 113 -13.80 -40.40 20.66
CA ARG A 113 -12.39 -40.63 20.95
C ARG A 113 -11.92 -41.86 20.19
N SER A 114 -10.68 -41.83 19.69
CA SER A 114 -10.14 -42.93 18.91
C SER A 114 -8.60 -42.93 18.98
N GLY A 115 -8.01 -44.13 18.94
CA GLY A 115 -6.58 -44.29 18.70
C GLY A 115 -6.21 -44.23 17.21
N SER A 116 -7.21 -44.21 16.33
CA SER A 116 -7.06 -44.14 14.87
C SER A 116 -7.58 -42.82 14.32
N TYR A 117 -6.71 -42.09 13.63
CA TYR A 117 -7.02 -40.86 12.90
C TYR A 117 -7.97 -41.08 11.73
N GLU A 118 -7.93 -42.25 11.08
CA GLU A 118 -8.87 -42.58 9.99
C GLU A 118 -10.33 -42.58 10.47
N VAL A 119 -10.56 -43.11 11.68
CA VAL A 119 -11.89 -43.14 12.31
C VAL A 119 -12.37 -41.71 12.59
N LEU A 120 -11.47 -40.86 13.10
CA LEU A 120 -11.78 -39.45 13.39
C LEU A 120 -12.02 -38.64 12.11
N SER A 121 -11.20 -38.84 11.07
CA SER A 121 -11.35 -38.19 9.76
C SER A 121 -12.68 -38.54 9.11
N LYS A 122 -13.03 -39.84 9.04
CA LYS A 122 -14.34 -40.30 8.53
C LYS A 122 -15.50 -39.74 9.36
N HIS A 123 -15.35 -39.70 10.68
CA HIS A 123 -16.37 -39.14 11.57
C HIS A 123 -16.59 -37.64 11.35
N LEU A 124 -15.50 -36.85 11.29
CA LEU A 124 -15.55 -35.39 11.08
C LEU A 124 -16.26 -35.06 9.76
N MET A 125 -15.88 -35.73 8.69
CA MET A 125 -16.50 -35.55 7.37
C MET A 125 -17.98 -35.93 7.33
N LYS A 126 -18.40 -36.91 8.14
CA LYS A 126 -19.79 -37.40 8.18
C LYS A 126 -20.68 -36.60 9.12
N SER A 127 -20.17 -36.23 10.29
CA SER A 127 -20.97 -35.76 11.42
C SER A 127 -20.79 -34.27 11.71
N HIS A 128 -19.65 -33.69 11.31
CA HIS A 128 -19.28 -32.30 11.63
C HIS A 128 -18.99 -31.45 10.38
N ARG A 129 -19.58 -31.80 9.25
CA ARG A 129 -19.35 -31.11 7.97
C ARG A 129 -19.70 -29.63 8.03
N GLN A 130 -20.74 -29.24 8.78
CA GLN A 130 -21.18 -27.85 8.87
C GLN A 130 -20.24 -27.03 9.75
N GLU A 131 -19.73 -27.60 10.84
CA GLU A 131 -18.79 -27.00 11.77
C GLU A 131 -17.43 -26.79 11.11
N ILE A 132 -17.02 -27.70 10.23
CA ILE A 132 -15.83 -27.55 9.38
C ILE A 132 -16.00 -26.37 8.41
N SER A 133 -17.20 -26.16 7.86
CA SER A 133 -17.47 -25.09 6.88
C SER A 133 -17.73 -23.70 7.48
N ARG A 134 -18.13 -23.57 8.75
CA ARG A 134 -18.56 -22.28 9.35
C ARG A 134 -17.43 -21.36 9.84
N ILE A 135 -16.20 -21.86 10.02
CA ILE A 135 -15.13 -21.15 10.75
C ILE A 135 -14.34 -20.13 9.89
N GLY A 136 -14.65 -19.92 8.61
CA GLY A 136 -14.13 -18.74 7.92
C GLY A 136 -14.27 -18.75 6.40
N ALA A 137 -14.78 -17.64 5.85
CA ALA A 137 -15.11 -17.44 4.44
C ALA A 137 -13.92 -17.35 3.46
N LYS A 138 -12.68 -17.70 3.85
CA LYS A 138 -11.48 -17.53 2.99
C LYS A 138 -10.38 -18.57 3.29
N GLY A 139 -10.55 -19.83 2.85
CA GLY A 139 -9.43 -20.80 2.81
C GLY A 139 -9.83 -22.28 2.81
N LYS A 140 -8.96 -23.16 2.29
CA LYS A 140 -9.09 -24.62 2.37
C LYS A 140 -8.97 -25.09 3.84
N HIS A 141 -9.89 -25.93 4.30
CA HIS A 141 -9.99 -26.38 5.69
C HIS A 141 -9.18 -27.68 5.93
N TRP A 142 -8.35 -27.70 6.97
CA TRP A 142 -7.60 -28.88 7.40
C TRP A 142 -8.39 -29.67 8.44
N LEU A 143 -8.57 -30.98 8.24
CA LEU A 143 -9.34 -31.82 9.17
C LEU A 143 -8.65 -31.91 10.54
N ARG A 144 -7.31 -31.84 10.57
CA ARG A 144 -6.51 -31.86 11.80
C ARG A 144 -6.89 -30.74 12.77
N ASP A 145 -7.37 -29.59 12.29
CA ASP A 145 -7.76 -28.47 13.17
C ASP A 145 -8.98 -28.79 14.06
N HIS A 146 -9.74 -29.84 13.71
CA HIS A 146 -10.90 -30.30 14.46
C HIS A 146 -10.62 -31.55 15.33
N ILE A 147 -9.35 -31.95 15.43
CA ILE A 147 -8.88 -33.07 16.26
C ILE A 147 -8.00 -32.52 17.39
N GLU A 148 -8.23 -32.99 18.60
CA GLU A 148 -7.33 -32.81 19.74
C GLU A 148 -6.37 -34.00 19.81
N GLU A 149 -5.12 -33.75 19.45
CA GLU A 149 -4.07 -34.78 19.30
C GLU A 149 -3.29 -35.00 20.59
N ASN A 150 -2.56 -36.13 20.66
CA ASN A 150 -1.63 -36.46 21.75
C ASN A 150 -2.25 -36.54 23.15
N LEU A 151 -3.51 -36.96 23.24
CA LEU A 151 -4.20 -37.15 24.51
C LEU A 151 -3.87 -38.51 25.15
N THR A 152 -3.76 -38.50 26.48
CA THR A 152 -3.64 -39.69 27.32
C THR A 152 -4.96 -39.99 28.00
N PHE A 153 -5.42 -41.22 27.86
CA PHE A 153 -6.70 -41.70 28.35
C PHE A 153 -6.52 -42.83 29.37
N GLN A 154 -7.47 -42.95 30.29
CA GLN A 154 -7.68 -44.16 31.09
C GLN A 154 -9.12 -44.63 30.96
N SER A 155 -9.33 -45.93 31.05
CA SER A 155 -10.65 -46.55 31.03
C SER A 155 -10.70 -47.69 32.04
N TRP A 156 -11.90 -48.00 32.52
CA TRP A 156 -12.12 -49.12 33.43
C TRP A 156 -11.88 -50.47 32.75
N LYS A 157 -11.98 -50.53 31.42
CA LYS A 157 -11.87 -51.76 30.63
C LYS A 157 -10.67 -51.71 29.68
N ALA A 158 -10.08 -52.86 29.41
CA ALA A 158 -8.97 -52.95 28.46
C ALA A 158 -9.36 -52.38 27.08
N ASN A 159 -8.58 -51.42 26.58
CA ASN A 159 -8.70 -50.80 25.25
C ASN A 159 -10.07 -50.16 24.94
N ASP A 160 -10.85 -49.76 25.94
CA ASP A 160 -12.12 -49.06 25.74
C ASP A 160 -11.92 -47.54 25.71
N ILE A 161 -11.46 -47.02 24.57
CA ILE A 161 -11.21 -45.58 24.38
C ILE A 161 -12.52 -44.77 24.32
N LEU A 162 -13.64 -45.40 23.94
CA LEU A 162 -14.95 -44.73 23.84
C LEU A 162 -15.51 -44.37 25.22
N ARG A 163 -15.26 -45.21 26.23
CA ARG A 163 -15.64 -44.97 27.63
C ARG A 163 -14.45 -44.57 28.51
N SER A 164 -13.49 -43.88 27.91
CA SER A 164 -12.28 -43.39 28.60
C SER A 164 -12.41 -41.93 29.01
N TRP A 165 -11.56 -41.49 29.93
CA TRP A 165 -11.41 -40.09 30.34
C TRP A 165 -9.98 -39.59 30.10
N ILE A 166 -9.85 -38.30 29.81
CA ILE A 166 -8.55 -37.64 29.61
C ILE A 166 -7.88 -37.46 30.97
N VAL A 167 -6.60 -37.76 31.02
CA VAL A 167 -5.79 -37.72 32.23
C VAL A 167 -4.83 -36.53 32.19
N SER A 168 -4.76 -35.77 33.29
CA SER A 168 -3.81 -34.67 33.44
C SER A 168 -2.46 -35.21 33.93
N THR A 169 -1.45 -35.23 33.05
CA THR A 169 -0.06 -35.53 33.44
C THR A 169 0.72 -34.23 33.54
N ASP A 170 1.48 -34.01 34.63
CA ASP A 170 2.30 -32.81 34.87
C ASP A 170 3.30 -32.49 33.73
N ASP A 171 3.57 -33.45 32.84
CA ASP A 171 4.43 -33.29 31.66
C ASP A 171 3.81 -32.48 30.50
N GLN A 172 2.51 -32.12 30.56
CA GLN A 172 1.83 -31.40 29.48
C GLN A 172 2.11 -29.88 29.43
N GLN A 173 2.67 -29.28 30.48
CA GLN A 173 3.00 -27.85 30.49
C GLN A 173 4.45 -27.56 30.07
N THR A 174 5.37 -28.52 30.15
CA THR A 174 6.82 -28.25 30.02
C THR A 174 7.48 -28.79 28.75
N ARG A 175 6.74 -29.45 27.84
CA ARG A 175 7.31 -30.17 26.67
C ARG A 175 6.73 -29.79 25.31
N GLN A 176 6.25 -28.56 25.12
CA GLN A 176 5.93 -28.06 23.77
C GLN A 176 7.16 -27.85 22.86
N GLY A 177 8.39 -27.98 23.38
CA GLY A 177 9.61 -27.63 22.64
C GLY A 177 10.58 -28.73 22.20
N SER A 178 10.46 -30.02 22.59
CA SER A 178 11.60 -30.96 22.38
C SER A 178 11.28 -32.44 22.08
N LEU A 179 10.01 -32.86 22.02
CA LEU A 179 9.66 -34.29 21.79
C LEU A 179 8.71 -34.52 20.61
N ARG A 180 8.86 -33.76 19.52
CA ARG A 180 8.12 -33.99 18.26
C ARG A 180 8.82 -34.92 17.28
N SER A 181 9.97 -35.50 17.64
CA SER A 181 10.82 -36.29 16.75
C SER A 181 10.48 -37.79 16.64
N ASN A 182 9.37 -38.29 17.23
CA ASN A 182 8.97 -39.70 17.09
C ASN A 182 7.43 -39.90 17.05
N LEU A 183 6.72 -39.08 16.26
CA LEU A 183 5.30 -39.32 15.97
C LEU A 183 5.16 -40.43 14.92
N PHE A 184 4.81 -41.61 15.42
CA PHE A 184 4.09 -42.71 14.75
C PHE A 184 4.45 -42.99 13.29
N VAL A 185 5.44 -43.88 13.13
CA VAL A 185 5.42 -44.85 12.03
C VAL A 185 4.22 -45.77 12.26
N GLN A 186 3.02 -45.36 11.84
CA GLN A 186 2.14 -46.34 11.24
C GLN A 186 2.85 -46.77 9.96
N ALA A 187 3.13 -48.06 9.83
CA ALA A 187 3.76 -48.61 8.64
C ALA A 187 2.99 -48.11 7.42
N THR A 188 3.62 -47.22 6.66
CA THR A 188 3.08 -46.72 5.41
C THR A 188 2.89 -47.94 4.50
N PRO A 189 1.68 -48.17 3.96
CA PRO A 189 1.46 -49.27 3.03
C PRO A 189 2.52 -49.21 1.92
N ASP A 190 3.21 -50.33 1.64
CA ASP A 190 4.36 -50.35 0.73
C ASP A 190 4.03 -49.74 -0.65
N SER A 191 2.79 -49.90 -1.11
CA SER A 191 2.25 -49.29 -2.33
C SER A 191 2.35 -47.76 -2.41
N ILE A 192 2.27 -47.06 -1.26
CA ILE A 192 2.38 -45.60 -1.20
C ILE A 192 3.85 -45.17 -1.29
N ARG A 193 4.75 -45.98 -0.73
CA ARG A 193 6.19 -45.74 -0.78
C ARG A 193 6.74 -45.94 -2.19
N ASP A 194 6.33 -47.01 -2.85
CA ASP A 194 6.76 -47.33 -4.22
C ASP A 194 6.31 -46.26 -5.23
N PHE A 195 5.05 -45.80 -5.12
CA PHE A 195 4.52 -44.76 -6.00
C PHE A 195 5.26 -43.41 -5.88
N ALA A 196 5.63 -43.02 -4.67
CA ALA A 196 6.36 -41.77 -4.46
C ALA A 196 7.83 -41.85 -4.93
N GLN A 197 8.43 -43.04 -4.92
CA GLN A 197 9.74 -43.28 -5.53
C GLN A 197 9.70 -43.22 -7.07
N GLU A 198 8.61 -43.67 -7.70
CA GLU A 198 8.41 -43.58 -9.15
C GLU A 198 8.32 -42.12 -9.61
N LEU A 199 7.49 -41.30 -8.94
CA LEU A 199 7.34 -39.86 -9.20
C LEU A 199 8.66 -39.08 -9.11
N HIS A 200 9.50 -39.44 -8.12
CA HIS A 200 10.83 -38.87 -7.96
C HIS A 200 11.72 -39.12 -9.19
N SER A 201 11.63 -40.31 -9.80
CA SER A 201 12.49 -40.67 -10.92
C SER A 201 12.13 -39.90 -12.20
N GLU A 202 10.84 -39.65 -12.45
CA GLU A 202 10.35 -38.92 -13.62
C GLU A 202 10.71 -37.43 -13.58
N GLU A 203 10.60 -36.78 -12.41
CA GLU A 203 10.88 -35.34 -12.26
C GLU A 203 12.36 -35.01 -12.54
N ARG A 204 13.29 -35.89 -12.11
CA ARG A 204 14.73 -35.72 -12.40
C ARG A 204 15.03 -35.76 -13.90
N GLU A 205 14.28 -36.54 -14.68
CA GLU A 205 14.44 -36.57 -16.13
C GLU A 205 13.94 -35.28 -16.80
N LEU A 206 12.88 -34.65 -16.29
CA LEU A 206 12.32 -33.41 -16.84
C LEU A 206 13.24 -32.19 -16.60
N LEU A 207 13.75 -32.05 -15.37
CA LEU A 207 14.68 -30.98 -15.02
C LEU A 207 15.98 -31.03 -15.84
N SER A 208 16.44 -32.24 -16.21
CA SER A 208 17.62 -32.40 -17.07
C SER A 208 17.43 -31.85 -18.49
N LYS A 209 16.17 -31.72 -18.96
CA LYS A 209 15.83 -31.27 -20.32
C LYS A 209 15.63 -29.76 -20.43
N GLN A 210 15.29 -29.06 -19.34
CA GLN A 210 14.98 -27.62 -19.34
C GLN A 210 16.22 -26.69 -19.28
N LEU A 211 17.39 -27.19 -18.84
CA LEU A 211 18.65 -26.45 -18.64
C LEU A 211 19.26 -25.71 -19.86
N ASN A 212 18.64 -25.75 -21.04
CA ASN A 212 19.25 -25.36 -22.32
C ASN A 212 18.77 -24.05 -22.98
N VAL A 213 18.02 -23.16 -22.31
CA VAL A 213 17.47 -21.93 -22.97
C VAL A 213 17.69 -20.67 -22.13
N SER A 214 18.66 -19.82 -22.49
CA SER A 214 18.99 -18.56 -21.80
C SER A 214 18.24 -17.33 -22.38
N PRO A 215 17.63 -16.46 -21.55
CA PRO A 215 17.15 -15.14 -21.96
C PRO A 215 18.07 -14.00 -21.51
N SER A 216 18.26 -13.03 -22.41
CA SER A 216 19.03 -11.79 -22.21
C SER A 216 18.25 -10.71 -21.48
N SER A 217 18.94 -9.99 -20.58
CA SER A 217 18.45 -8.87 -19.76
C SER A 217 18.90 -7.53 -20.36
N ASP A 218 17.98 -6.57 -20.52
CA ASP A 218 18.34 -5.16 -20.69
C ASP A 218 17.47 -4.27 -19.78
N GLY A 219 18.10 -3.28 -19.18
CA GLY A 219 17.63 -2.56 -17.98
C GLY A 219 16.87 -1.29 -18.30
N ALA A 220 15.55 -1.36 -18.19
CA ALA A 220 14.69 -0.22 -17.85
C ALA A 220 13.53 -0.76 -17.00
N PRO A 221 13.08 -0.05 -15.95
CA PRO A 221 11.85 -0.44 -15.28
C PRO A 221 10.73 -0.42 -16.34
N PRO A 222 9.91 -1.48 -16.44
CA PRO A 222 8.86 -1.53 -17.45
C PRO A 222 7.96 -0.30 -17.33
N LYS A 223 7.50 0.26 -18.47
CA LYS A 223 6.56 1.39 -18.51
C LYS A 223 5.30 1.13 -17.67
N GLU A 224 5.00 -0.14 -17.40
CA GLU A 224 3.97 -0.58 -16.47
C GLU A 224 4.11 -0.05 -15.03
N LEU A 225 5.32 0.29 -14.58
CA LEU A 225 5.61 0.75 -13.21
C LEU A 225 5.47 2.27 -13.00
N LEU A 226 5.29 3.06 -14.06
CA LEU A 226 5.10 4.51 -13.96
C LEU A 226 3.66 4.87 -13.56
N THR A 227 3.53 5.84 -12.65
CA THR A 227 2.22 6.40 -12.25
C THR A 227 1.52 7.06 -13.45
N ASN A 228 0.19 7.12 -13.40
CA ASN A 228 -0.62 7.79 -14.43
C ASN A 228 -0.23 9.26 -14.62
N TRP A 229 0.22 9.93 -13.55
CA TRP A 229 0.76 11.28 -13.60
C TRP A 229 2.06 11.34 -14.42
N MET A 230 3.04 10.48 -14.09
CA MET A 230 4.32 10.43 -14.81
C MET A 230 4.17 10.05 -16.28
N ARG A 231 3.19 9.21 -16.62
CA ARG A 231 2.86 8.90 -18.01
C ARG A 231 2.27 10.09 -18.78
N ARG A 232 1.45 10.93 -18.12
CA ARG A 232 0.83 12.13 -18.73
C ARG A 232 1.82 13.27 -18.90
N THR A 233 2.70 13.49 -17.92
CA THR A 233 3.67 14.59 -17.96
C THR A 233 4.93 14.25 -18.77
N ARG A 234 5.29 12.95 -18.83
CA ARG A 234 6.49 12.44 -19.51
C ARG A 234 7.78 13.11 -19.05
N TRP A 235 7.81 13.58 -17.80
CA TRP A 235 8.97 14.29 -17.26
C TRP A 235 10.25 13.43 -17.22
N GLU A 236 10.11 12.11 -17.04
CA GLU A 236 11.26 11.19 -17.13
C GLU A 236 11.91 11.21 -18.51
N GLU A 237 11.12 11.23 -19.58
CA GLU A 237 11.62 11.32 -20.96
C GLU A 237 12.18 12.72 -21.24
N ALA A 238 11.50 13.77 -20.75
CA ALA A 238 11.89 15.17 -20.99
C ALA A 238 13.18 15.57 -20.24
N PHE A 239 13.38 15.06 -19.02
CA PHE A 239 14.50 15.42 -18.14
C PHE A 239 15.46 14.27 -17.86
N GLY A 240 15.39 13.17 -18.61
CA GLY A 240 16.28 12.01 -18.46
C GLY A 240 17.75 12.34 -18.73
N ALA A 241 18.01 13.22 -19.70
CA ALA A 241 19.35 13.68 -20.07
C ALA A 241 19.68 15.11 -19.59
N ALA A 242 18.75 15.76 -18.87
CA ALA A 242 18.86 17.16 -18.47
C ALA A 242 19.53 17.33 -17.10
N ARG A 243 20.20 18.47 -16.89
CA ARG A 243 20.77 18.87 -15.59
C ARG A 243 19.72 19.56 -14.72
N ARG A 244 18.93 18.74 -14.02
CA ARG A 244 17.79 19.17 -13.20
C ARG A 244 18.16 20.19 -12.11
N ASP A 245 19.35 20.03 -11.52
CA ASP A 245 19.90 20.95 -10.51
C ASP A 245 20.07 22.38 -11.05
N ILE A 246 20.60 22.49 -12.28
CA ILE A 246 20.79 23.78 -12.95
C ILE A 246 19.44 24.33 -13.45
N LEU A 247 18.55 23.46 -13.94
CA LEU A 247 17.20 23.88 -14.37
C LEU A 247 16.41 24.53 -13.24
N VAL A 248 16.41 23.95 -12.04
CA VAL A 248 15.75 24.54 -10.86
C VAL A 248 16.36 25.90 -10.54
N THR A 249 17.70 25.99 -10.51
CA THR A 249 18.43 27.24 -10.19
C THR A 249 18.16 28.36 -11.20
N LEU A 250 18.03 28.03 -12.50
CA LEU A 250 17.68 29.00 -13.55
C LEU A 250 16.32 29.69 -13.29
N THR A 251 15.40 29.04 -12.56
CA THR A 251 14.08 29.60 -12.24
C THR A 251 14.07 30.61 -11.10
N GLU A 252 15.17 30.79 -10.35
CA GLU A 252 15.14 31.70 -9.18
C GLU A 252 14.97 33.17 -9.59
N LEU A 253 14.49 34.01 -8.68
CA LEU A 253 14.40 35.45 -8.94
C LEU A 253 15.79 36.10 -8.87
N PRO A 254 16.03 37.21 -9.58
CA PRO A 254 17.31 37.92 -9.52
C PRO A 254 17.51 38.50 -8.12
N LEU A 255 18.75 38.45 -7.63
CA LEU A 255 19.12 39.07 -6.37
C LEU A 255 19.16 40.59 -6.53
N THR A 256 18.73 41.35 -5.51
CA THR A 256 18.58 42.82 -5.57
C THR A 256 19.90 43.60 -5.69
N HIS A 257 21.04 42.93 -5.59
CA HIS A 257 22.35 43.54 -5.57
C HIS A 257 23.09 43.25 -6.87
N ASN A 258 23.96 44.18 -7.30
CA ASN A 258 24.75 44.08 -8.54
C ASN A 258 25.86 43.03 -8.43
N GLN A 259 25.49 41.76 -8.26
CA GLN A 259 26.39 40.62 -8.22
C GLN A 259 26.02 39.59 -9.27
N PRO A 260 27.03 38.84 -9.74
CA PRO A 260 26.78 37.67 -10.54
C PRO A 260 25.94 36.63 -9.77
N PHE A 261 25.04 35.93 -10.47
CA PHE A 261 24.20 34.89 -9.90
C PHE A 261 24.73 33.50 -10.27
N TRP A 262 25.00 32.66 -9.27
CA TRP A 262 25.54 31.32 -9.47
C TRP A 262 24.45 30.35 -9.93
N LEU A 263 24.69 29.64 -11.03
CA LEU A 263 23.73 28.71 -11.64
C LEU A 263 24.03 27.25 -11.36
N GLY A 264 25.29 26.90 -11.15
CA GLY A 264 25.72 25.52 -10.95
C GLY A 264 27.10 25.22 -11.53
N VAL A 265 27.49 23.94 -11.50
CA VAL A 265 28.72 23.45 -12.12
C VAL A 265 28.37 22.49 -13.26
N HIS A 266 28.86 22.77 -14.46
CA HIS A 266 28.68 21.96 -15.66
C HIS A 266 30.04 21.64 -16.28
N ASP A 267 30.34 20.36 -16.51
CA ASP A 267 31.64 19.87 -17.01
C ASP A 267 32.87 20.44 -16.27
N GLY A 268 32.74 20.63 -14.95
CA GLY A 268 33.80 21.18 -14.10
C GLY A 268 33.99 22.70 -14.20
N GLN A 269 33.15 23.40 -14.97
CA GLN A 269 33.12 24.85 -15.08
C GLN A 269 31.96 25.45 -14.28
N GLU A 270 32.23 26.55 -13.60
CA GLU A 270 31.20 27.32 -12.90
C GLU A 270 30.35 28.08 -13.92
N LEU A 271 29.03 27.83 -13.90
CA LEU A 271 28.06 28.58 -14.68
C LEU A 271 27.51 29.72 -13.82
N ILE A 272 27.62 30.93 -14.36
CA ILE A 272 27.29 32.16 -13.65
C ILE A 272 26.56 33.08 -14.62
N SER A 273 25.44 33.64 -14.18
CA SER A 273 24.78 34.76 -14.85
C SER A 273 25.47 36.07 -14.46
N SER A 274 25.82 36.90 -15.45
CA SER A 274 26.58 38.12 -15.20
C SER A 274 25.77 39.14 -14.39
N ALA A 275 26.45 39.99 -13.63
CA ALA A 275 25.79 41.04 -12.84
C ALA A 275 24.97 42.01 -13.73
N GLU A 276 25.45 42.29 -14.95
CA GLU A 276 24.74 43.10 -15.95
C GLU A 276 23.45 42.40 -16.41
N ALA A 277 23.51 41.09 -16.68
CA ALA A 277 22.33 40.32 -17.05
C ALA A 277 21.30 40.30 -15.91
N GLU A 278 21.73 40.07 -14.67
CA GLU A 278 20.83 40.08 -13.50
C GLU A 278 20.23 41.47 -13.24
N CYS A 279 20.99 42.56 -13.42
CA CYS A 279 20.43 43.92 -13.34
C CYS A 279 19.36 44.15 -14.41
N LYS A 280 19.56 43.63 -15.63
CA LYS A 280 18.55 43.71 -16.68
C LYS A 280 17.31 42.88 -16.35
N LEU A 281 17.48 41.71 -15.75
CA LEU A 281 16.36 40.89 -15.24
C LEU A 281 15.54 41.61 -14.17
N ILE A 282 16.18 42.38 -13.29
CA ILE A 282 15.46 43.23 -12.31
C ILE A 282 14.59 44.25 -13.05
N SER A 283 15.14 44.95 -14.05
CA SER A 283 14.38 45.90 -14.87
C SER A 283 13.20 45.24 -15.62
N ILE A 284 13.42 44.03 -16.17
CA ILE A 284 12.37 43.26 -16.85
C ILE A 284 11.27 42.84 -15.86
N THR A 285 11.63 42.32 -14.69
CA THR A 285 10.65 41.89 -13.68
C THR A 285 9.87 43.07 -13.09
N ALA A 286 10.48 44.25 -12.95
CA ALA A 286 9.80 45.48 -12.59
C ALA A 286 8.85 45.98 -13.69
N ALA A 287 9.22 45.85 -14.97
CA ALA A 287 8.31 46.14 -16.09
C ALA A 287 7.13 45.17 -16.15
N LEU A 288 7.37 43.90 -15.80
CA LEU A 288 6.32 42.88 -15.71
C LEU A 288 5.32 43.18 -14.58
N ASP A 289 5.77 43.72 -13.44
CA ASP A 289 4.84 44.17 -12.37
C ASP A 289 3.92 45.28 -12.86
N ARG A 290 4.47 46.32 -13.51
CA ARG A 290 3.68 47.41 -14.08
C ARG A 290 2.71 46.93 -15.16
N LEU A 291 3.13 45.94 -15.95
CA LEU A 291 2.24 45.28 -16.90
C LEU A 291 1.08 44.60 -16.18
N PHE A 292 1.33 43.84 -15.11
CA PHE A 292 0.25 43.20 -14.36
C PHE A 292 -0.69 44.22 -13.71
N ASP A 293 -0.18 45.34 -13.17
CA ASP A 293 -1.01 46.42 -12.63
C ASP A 293 -1.99 46.95 -13.70
N ARG A 294 -1.50 47.12 -14.93
CA ARG A 294 -2.31 47.53 -16.07
C ARG A 294 -3.31 46.46 -16.51
N CYS A 295 -2.90 45.19 -16.58
CA CYS A 295 -3.81 44.07 -16.85
C CYS A 295 -4.97 44.03 -15.84
N GLU A 296 -4.69 44.25 -14.56
CA GLU A 296 -5.72 44.29 -13.52
C GLU A 296 -6.67 45.47 -13.71
N GLU A 297 -6.16 46.64 -14.09
CA GLU A 297 -7.00 47.78 -14.45
C GLU A 297 -7.92 47.45 -15.63
N THR A 298 -7.43 46.74 -16.65
CA THR A 298 -8.28 46.25 -17.74
C THR A 298 -9.35 45.28 -17.25
N VAL A 299 -9.03 44.35 -16.34
CA VAL A 299 -10.02 43.45 -15.72
C VAL A 299 -11.10 44.24 -14.98
N ARG A 300 -10.72 45.22 -14.13
CA ARG A 300 -11.66 46.03 -13.33
C ARG A 300 -12.69 46.76 -14.20
N TYR A 301 -12.29 47.16 -15.41
CA TYR A 301 -13.14 47.90 -16.34
C TYR A 301 -13.71 47.02 -17.46
N THR A 302 -13.70 45.70 -17.31
CA THR A 302 -14.25 44.75 -18.29
C THR A 302 -15.55 44.13 -17.79
N ASP A 303 -16.56 44.11 -18.66
CA ASP A 303 -17.89 43.60 -18.34
C ASP A 303 -17.86 42.14 -17.86
N VAL A 304 -18.80 41.80 -16.96
CA VAL A 304 -18.96 40.45 -16.40
C VAL A 304 -19.06 39.40 -17.51
N SER A 305 -19.76 39.69 -18.61
CA SER A 305 -19.92 38.76 -19.71
C SER A 305 -18.57 38.38 -20.31
N VAL A 306 -17.72 39.37 -20.63
CA VAL A 306 -16.38 39.13 -21.18
C VAL A 306 -15.52 38.37 -20.18
N ARG A 307 -15.57 38.72 -18.88
CA ARG A 307 -14.82 38.03 -17.83
C ARG A 307 -15.25 36.57 -17.62
N ARG A 308 -16.54 36.24 -17.81
CA ARG A 308 -17.03 34.85 -17.78
C ARG A 308 -16.47 34.02 -18.92
N TRP A 309 -16.36 34.62 -20.12
CA TRP A 309 -15.71 33.97 -21.25
C TRP A 309 -14.20 33.84 -21.01
N LEU A 310 -13.53 34.85 -20.46
CA LEU A 310 -12.11 34.79 -20.11
C LEU A 310 -11.78 33.63 -19.16
N ARG A 311 -12.63 33.39 -18.15
CA ARG A 311 -12.48 32.28 -17.18
C ARG A 311 -12.81 30.91 -17.76
N GLY A 312 -13.62 30.86 -18.81
CA GLY A 312 -14.10 29.61 -19.42
C GLY A 312 -12.98 28.71 -19.94
N ARG A 313 -13.12 27.40 -19.69
CA ARG A 313 -12.26 26.35 -20.27
C ARG A 313 -12.72 25.93 -21.67
N PHE A 314 -14.03 25.95 -21.91
CA PHE A 314 -14.63 25.46 -23.15
C PHE A 314 -14.84 26.58 -24.17
N PRO A 315 -14.75 26.29 -25.48
CA PRO A 315 -14.88 27.30 -26.53
C PRO A 315 -16.32 27.76 -26.77
N ASP A 316 -17.30 26.89 -26.54
CA ASP A 316 -18.70 27.05 -26.91
C ASP A 316 -19.59 27.66 -25.81
N ARG A 317 -19.12 27.67 -24.56
CA ARG A 317 -19.89 28.16 -23.40
C ARG A 317 -19.07 29.04 -22.44
N PRO A 318 -19.67 30.09 -21.86
CA PRO A 318 -19.04 30.88 -20.81
C PRO A 318 -18.99 30.10 -19.49
N TYR A 319 -18.08 30.47 -18.61
CA TYR A 319 -18.08 29.95 -17.25
C TYR A 319 -19.24 30.53 -16.41
N LYS A 320 -19.63 29.86 -15.33
CA LYS A 320 -20.73 30.32 -14.44
C LYS A 320 -20.40 31.62 -13.71
N ALA A 321 -19.15 31.78 -13.26
CA ALA A 321 -18.66 32.98 -12.58
C ALA A 321 -17.70 33.82 -13.45
N PRO A 322 -17.57 35.14 -13.22
CA PRO A 322 -16.56 35.93 -13.92
C PRO A 322 -15.13 35.53 -13.50
N PHE A 323 -14.17 35.89 -14.34
CA PHE A 323 -12.78 36.03 -13.93
C PHE A 323 -12.68 37.16 -12.89
N GLU A 324 -12.04 36.87 -11.76
CA GLU A 324 -11.84 37.81 -10.66
C GLU A 324 -10.36 37.93 -10.34
N LEU A 325 -9.97 39.10 -9.84
CA LEU A 325 -8.62 39.35 -9.39
C LEU A 325 -8.38 38.66 -8.05
N VAL A 326 -7.17 38.17 -7.84
CA VAL A 326 -6.77 37.58 -6.56
C VAL A 326 -6.84 38.65 -5.47
N MET A 327 -7.67 38.45 -4.46
CA MET A 327 -7.94 39.46 -3.42
C MET A 327 -6.82 39.57 -2.37
N ARG A 328 -6.14 38.45 -2.08
CA ARG A 328 -5.08 38.40 -1.07
C ARG A 328 -3.75 38.81 -1.68
N GLN A 329 -3.12 39.85 -1.15
CA GLN A 329 -1.82 40.34 -1.64
C GLN A 329 -0.72 39.28 -1.60
N ALA A 330 -0.70 38.39 -0.60
CA ALA A 330 0.27 37.30 -0.53
C ALA A 330 0.13 36.33 -1.71
N SER A 331 -1.10 35.92 -2.02
CA SER A 331 -1.40 35.05 -3.16
C SER A 331 -1.09 35.77 -4.47
N GLU A 332 -1.47 37.04 -4.62
CA GLU A 332 -1.17 37.83 -5.81
C GLU A 332 0.34 37.91 -6.10
N ARG A 333 1.16 38.17 -5.06
CA ARG A 333 2.62 38.16 -5.16
C ARG A 333 3.15 36.81 -5.61
N GLN A 334 2.62 35.70 -5.09
CA GLN A 334 3.02 34.36 -5.54
C GLN A 334 2.72 34.15 -7.02
N TYR A 335 1.55 34.56 -7.50
CA TYR A 335 1.14 34.41 -8.90
C TYR A 335 2.05 35.21 -9.84
N ARG A 336 2.31 36.49 -9.51
CA ARG A 336 3.24 37.35 -10.24
C ARG A 336 4.67 36.79 -10.21
N SER A 337 5.11 36.28 -9.05
CA SER A 337 6.44 35.69 -8.88
C SER A 337 6.66 34.50 -9.81
N GLU A 338 5.64 33.66 -10.00
CA GLU A 338 5.75 32.47 -10.85
C GLU A 338 6.01 32.84 -12.32
N PHE A 339 5.35 33.89 -12.81
CA PHE A 339 5.60 34.38 -14.16
C PHE A 339 6.95 35.12 -14.27
N LYS A 340 7.39 35.85 -13.23
CA LYS A 340 8.75 36.43 -13.17
C LYS A 340 9.81 35.35 -13.27
N ARG A 341 9.66 34.23 -12.55
CA ARG A 341 10.55 33.06 -12.63
C ARG A 341 10.63 32.50 -14.05
N CYS A 342 9.50 32.46 -14.77
CA CYS A 342 9.48 32.05 -16.19
C CYS A 342 10.35 32.96 -17.06
N VAL A 343 10.19 34.27 -16.90
CA VAL A 343 10.95 35.26 -17.64
C VAL A 343 12.45 35.16 -17.33
N CYS A 344 12.81 35.10 -16.04
CA CYS A 344 14.21 34.95 -15.61
C CYS A 344 14.85 33.67 -16.15
N PHE A 345 14.12 32.54 -16.10
CA PHE A 345 14.57 31.27 -16.65
C PHE A 345 15.02 31.41 -18.11
N TRP A 346 14.15 31.94 -18.98
CA TRP A 346 14.45 32.01 -20.40
C TRP A 346 15.54 33.01 -20.76
N PHE A 347 15.60 34.14 -20.07
CA PHE A 347 16.64 35.14 -20.33
C PHE A 347 18.01 34.73 -19.81
N ARG A 348 18.10 33.93 -18.74
CA ARG A 348 19.35 33.28 -18.34
C ARG A 348 19.77 32.20 -19.34
N VAL A 349 18.83 31.39 -19.82
CA VAL A 349 19.10 30.41 -20.89
C VAL A 349 19.64 31.11 -22.15
N LEU A 350 19.10 32.27 -22.52
CA LEU A 350 19.59 33.07 -23.66
C LEU A 350 21.06 33.50 -23.52
N GLN A 351 21.57 33.66 -22.29
CA GLN A 351 22.97 34.03 -22.05
C GLN A 351 23.95 32.85 -22.18
N LEU A 352 23.44 31.61 -22.17
CA LEU A 352 24.27 30.41 -22.26
C LEU A 352 24.61 30.08 -23.72
N SER A 353 25.74 29.40 -23.93
CA SER A 353 26.10 28.94 -25.27
C SER A 353 25.15 27.82 -25.74
N PRO A 354 24.89 27.69 -27.06
CA PRO A 354 23.98 26.65 -27.57
C PRO A 354 24.35 25.22 -27.16
N THR A 355 25.66 24.94 -27.00
CA THR A 355 26.15 23.63 -26.54
C THR A 355 25.81 23.37 -25.08
N ILE A 356 25.94 24.40 -24.22
CA ILE A 356 25.57 24.33 -22.81
C ILE A 356 24.05 24.21 -22.66
N VAL A 357 23.28 24.97 -23.42
CA VAL A 357 21.81 24.90 -23.44
C VAL A 357 21.34 23.48 -23.75
N TRP A 358 21.87 22.87 -24.82
CA TRP A 358 21.51 21.50 -25.18
C TRP A 358 21.84 20.51 -24.05
N SER A 359 23.00 20.65 -23.41
CA SER A 359 23.42 19.74 -22.34
C SER A 359 22.62 19.92 -21.04
N ILE A 360 22.22 21.15 -20.70
CA ILE A 360 21.44 21.42 -19.49
C ILE A 360 19.98 21.03 -19.68
N MET A 361 19.36 21.43 -20.80
CA MET A 361 17.93 21.28 -21.02
C MET A 361 17.54 19.94 -21.66
N GLY A 362 18.49 19.24 -22.28
CA GLY A 362 18.21 18.10 -23.15
C GLY A 362 17.57 18.48 -24.49
N ARG A 363 17.47 19.79 -24.79
CA ARG A 363 16.92 20.33 -26.05
C ARG A 363 17.55 21.66 -26.41
N ALA A 364 17.50 22.02 -27.70
CA ALA A 364 17.88 23.34 -28.18
C ALA A 364 16.68 24.30 -28.20
N LEU A 365 16.96 25.60 -28.13
CA LEU A 365 15.98 26.63 -28.48
C LEU A 365 15.77 26.64 -29.99
N SER A 366 14.52 26.72 -30.43
CA SER A 366 14.25 26.89 -31.85
C SER A 366 14.65 28.28 -32.34
N GLN A 367 14.86 28.43 -33.65
CA GLN A 367 15.28 29.72 -34.22
C GLN A 367 14.28 30.84 -33.90
N ARG A 368 13.00 30.48 -33.85
CA ARG A 368 11.89 31.37 -33.50
C ARG A 368 11.96 31.83 -32.05
N GLN A 369 12.06 30.89 -31.12
CA GLN A 369 12.21 31.18 -29.69
C GLN A 369 13.43 32.05 -29.43
N HIS A 370 14.55 31.74 -30.11
CA HIS A 370 15.76 32.54 -30.03
C HIS A 370 15.57 33.96 -30.58
N ARG A 371 14.81 34.14 -31.67
CA ARG A 371 14.52 35.48 -32.24
C ARG A 371 13.63 36.30 -31.30
N MET A 372 12.57 35.69 -30.77
CA MET A 372 11.65 36.30 -29.81
C MET A 372 12.37 36.76 -28.53
N LEU A 373 13.20 35.90 -27.94
CA LEU A 373 14.00 36.24 -26.76
C LEU A 373 14.99 37.39 -27.06
N ARG A 374 15.69 37.34 -28.20
CA ARG A 374 16.60 38.44 -28.60
C ARG A 374 15.87 39.74 -28.84
N GLN A 375 14.65 39.71 -29.40
CA GLN A 375 13.90 40.92 -29.69
C GLN A 375 13.60 41.70 -28.41
N LEU A 376 13.16 41.04 -27.32
CA LEU A 376 12.98 41.72 -26.04
C LEU A 376 14.33 42.13 -25.44
N TRP A 377 15.32 41.22 -25.44
CA TRP A 377 16.58 41.46 -24.75
C TRP A 377 17.41 42.60 -25.35
N PHE A 378 17.34 42.81 -26.67
CA PHE A 378 18.09 43.85 -27.37
C PHE A 378 17.20 45.01 -27.85
N ASP A 379 16.00 45.16 -27.29
CA ASP A 379 15.08 46.25 -27.67
C ASP A 379 15.65 47.63 -27.26
N PRO A 380 15.67 48.63 -28.15
CA PRO A 380 16.19 49.97 -27.83
C PRO A 380 15.41 50.70 -26.74
N ALA A 381 14.19 50.26 -26.39
CA ALA A 381 13.43 50.83 -25.28
C ALA A 381 14.19 50.76 -23.94
N TRP A 382 15.08 49.77 -23.77
CA TRP A 382 15.91 49.64 -22.56
C TRP A 382 16.95 50.77 -22.42
N ASP A 383 17.45 51.33 -23.53
CA ASP A 383 18.49 52.36 -23.53
C ASP A 383 17.93 53.77 -23.32
N THR A 384 16.61 53.93 -23.44
CA THR A 384 15.93 55.23 -23.40
C THR A 384 15.68 55.71 -21.96
N GLN A 385 15.91 54.85 -20.96
CA GLN A 385 15.73 55.20 -19.55
C GLN A 385 16.98 55.88 -18.97
N ARG A 386 16.85 57.18 -18.68
CA ARG A 386 17.75 57.94 -17.80
C ARG A 386 17.82 57.24 -16.42
N PRO A 387 18.99 57.19 -15.75
CA PRO A 387 19.07 56.61 -14.42
C PRO A 387 18.16 57.40 -13.45
N PRO A 388 17.12 56.78 -12.88
CA PRO A 388 16.37 57.39 -11.79
C PRO A 388 17.28 57.40 -10.55
N GLY A 389 17.43 58.55 -9.91
CA GLY A 389 18.05 58.62 -8.60
C GLY A 389 17.29 57.73 -7.63
N GLN A 390 18.00 56.79 -7.00
CA GLN A 390 17.68 56.09 -5.74
C GLN A 390 16.25 56.27 -5.20
N ASP A 391 15.24 55.73 -5.87
CA ASP A 391 13.96 55.48 -5.24
C ASP A 391 13.97 54.06 -4.67
N THR A 392 13.71 54.01 -3.38
CA THR A 392 13.94 52.88 -2.49
C THR A 392 13.12 51.68 -2.93
N VAL A 393 13.78 50.61 -3.38
CA VAL A 393 13.17 49.29 -3.56
C VAL A 393 12.77 48.81 -2.17
N GLN A 394 11.49 48.96 -1.81
CA GLN A 394 10.94 48.42 -0.57
C GLN A 394 11.03 46.88 -0.64
N GLN A 395 11.91 46.32 0.19
CA GLN A 395 12.12 44.88 0.33
C GLN A 395 10.84 44.17 0.82
N CYS A 396 10.60 42.97 0.28
CA CYS A 396 9.94 41.89 1.01
C CYS A 396 11.03 40.84 1.24
N TYR A 397 11.33 40.53 2.49
CA TYR A 397 12.32 39.52 2.86
C TYR A 397 11.81 38.13 2.45
N ASP A 398 12.61 37.41 1.66
CA ASP A 398 12.44 35.98 1.40
C ASP A 398 13.13 35.21 2.53
N GLU A 399 12.39 34.95 3.61
CA GLU A 399 12.65 33.82 4.51
C GLU A 399 11.33 33.10 4.68
N ASP A 400 10.92 32.29 3.70
CA ASP A 400 9.76 31.43 3.89
C ASP A 400 9.97 30.04 3.23
N GLU A 401 10.62 29.15 3.98
CA GLU A 401 10.32 27.72 3.98
C GLU A 401 9.01 27.55 4.77
N PHE A 402 7.86 27.83 4.14
CA PHE A 402 6.55 27.62 4.77
C PHE A 402 5.67 26.69 3.97
N GLU A 403 5.03 25.83 4.74
CA GLU A 403 4.09 24.79 4.39
C GLU A 403 3.15 25.23 3.27
N GLU A 404 2.89 24.30 2.33
CA GLU A 404 1.78 24.37 1.40
C GLU A 404 0.49 24.57 2.21
N SER A 405 0.16 25.82 2.52
CA SER A 405 -1.15 26.15 3.05
C SER A 405 -2.15 25.80 1.97
N GLU A 406 -3.01 24.84 2.29
CA GLU A 406 -4.21 24.44 1.54
C GLU A 406 -5.24 25.58 1.53
N ASP A 407 -4.83 26.81 1.21
CA ASP A 407 -5.75 27.89 0.92
C ASP A 407 -6.13 27.79 -0.55
N GLU A 408 -6.96 26.79 -0.83
CA GLU A 408 -7.85 26.72 -1.97
C GLU A 408 -8.74 27.97 -1.94
N SER A 409 -8.20 29.11 -2.39
CA SER A 409 -9.06 30.19 -2.85
C SER A 409 -9.89 29.59 -3.97
N ASP A 410 -11.20 29.57 -3.76
CA ASP A 410 -12.35 29.06 -4.54
C ASP A 410 -12.37 29.48 -6.04
N TYR A 411 -11.23 29.39 -6.70
CA TYR A 411 -11.00 29.65 -8.12
C TYR A 411 -11.16 28.37 -8.95
N GLU A 412 -11.61 27.28 -8.33
CA GLU A 412 -11.77 26.00 -9.01
C GLU A 412 -13.21 25.79 -9.48
N SER A 413 -13.33 25.40 -10.74
CA SER A 413 -14.58 24.94 -11.33
C SER A 413 -15.10 23.70 -10.63
N THR A 414 -15.98 23.89 -9.65
CA THR A 414 -16.91 22.86 -9.17
C THR A 414 -17.63 22.25 -10.37
N ASP A 415 -17.57 20.93 -10.39
CA ASP A 415 -17.91 19.96 -11.45
C ASP A 415 -19.08 20.32 -12.37
N ASP A 416 -18.88 20.05 -13.67
CA ASP A 416 -19.92 19.96 -14.71
C ASP A 416 -20.07 18.49 -15.17
N GLU A 417 -20.13 17.54 -14.25
CA GLU A 417 -20.61 16.18 -14.51
C GLU A 417 -21.25 15.64 -13.21
N GLU A 418 -22.55 15.88 -13.01
CA GLU A 418 -23.57 14.86 -12.75
C GLU A 418 -24.92 15.48 -12.31
N ASP A 419 -25.93 15.13 -13.10
CA ASP A 419 -27.36 15.32 -12.85
C ASP A 419 -27.86 14.29 -11.82
N ASP A 420 -28.84 14.68 -11.01
CA ASP A 420 -29.67 13.85 -10.11
C ASP A 420 -29.02 12.99 -9.01
N LYS A 421 -29.05 13.51 -7.77
CA LYS A 421 -29.83 12.92 -6.65
C LYS A 421 -29.90 13.83 -5.43
N ASP A 422 -31.14 14.17 -5.11
CA ASP A 422 -31.68 14.55 -3.81
C ASP A 422 -30.87 14.02 -2.61
N ASP A 423 -30.32 14.93 -1.80
CA ASP A 423 -30.52 14.80 -0.36
C ASP A 423 -30.44 16.17 0.33
N THR A 424 -31.60 16.57 0.86
CA THR A 424 -31.85 17.81 1.55
C THR A 424 -31.26 17.75 2.97
N ARG A 425 -30.14 18.43 3.25
CA ARG A 425 -29.78 18.81 4.63
C ARG A 425 -29.14 20.19 4.70
N GLY A 426 -29.98 21.16 5.06
CA GLY A 426 -29.58 22.54 5.28
C GLY A 426 -28.59 22.70 6.44
N PHE A 427 -27.63 23.59 6.22
CA PHE A 427 -26.96 24.33 7.28
C PHE A 427 -27.08 25.80 6.94
N ASN A 428 -28.05 26.46 7.56
CA ASN A 428 -28.12 27.91 7.64
C ASN A 428 -27.01 28.35 8.59
N LEU A 429 -26.08 29.19 8.12
CA LEU A 429 -25.28 30.05 8.98
C LEU A 429 -25.45 31.52 8.56
N PRO A 430 -25.42 32.44 9.52
CA PRO A 430 -26.20 33.67 9.47
C PRO A 430 -25.54 34.75 8.62
N PHE A 431 -26.39 35.48 7.91
CA PHE A 431 -26.08 36.73 7.24
C PHE A 431 -25.84 37.81 8.32
N GLU A 432 -24.60 38.02 8.73
CA GLU A 432 -24.21 39.24 9.45
C GLU A 432 -24.02 40.36 8.44
N LYS A 433 -24.88 41.37 8.60
CA LYS A 433 -24.88 42.65 7.93
C LYS A 433 -23.87 43.57 8.65
N ASP A 434 -23.39 44.57 7.92
CA ASP A 434 -22.57 45.74 8.30
C ASP A 434 -21.19 45.67 7.62
N ASP A 435 -20.71 46.64 6.83
CA ASP A 435 -20.92 48.09 6.87
C ASP A 435 -21.15 48.72 5.49
N ASP A 436 -22.01 49.74 5.51
CA ASP A 436 -22.34 50.69 4.44
C ASP A 436 -21.12 51.55 4.10
N VAL A 437 -20.51 51.32 2.92
CA VAL A 437 -19.54 52.25 2.33
C VAL A 437 -20.25 53.01 1.23
N SER A 438 -20.62 54.23 1.55
CA SER A 438 -21.23 55.21 0.66
C SER A 438 -20.47 55.31 -0.67
N VAL A 439 -21.14 54.90 -1.74
CA VAL A 439 -20.70 55.12 -3.13
C VAL A 439 -20.83 56.61 -3.42
N GLU A 440 -19.73 57.34 -3.32
CA GLU A 440 -19.65 58.67 -3.95
C GLU A 440 -19.58 58.47 -5.46
N GLU A 441 -20.75 58.62 -6.08
CA GLU A 441 -20.96 58.69 -7.52
C GLU A 441 -20.32 59.98 -8.06
N SER A 442 -19.00 59.96 -8.21
CA SER A 442 -18.27 61.03 -8.89
C SER A 442 -18.50 60.90 -10.40
N ALA A 443 -19.35 61.78 -10.91
CA ALA A 443 -19.67 61.95 -12.32
C ALA A 443 -18.42 61.90 -13.21
N SER A 444 -18.42 60.96 -14.15
CA SER A 444 -17.36 60.76 -15.13
C SER A 444 -17.22 61.96 -16.05
N SER A 445 -16.20 62.78 -15.83
CA SER A 445 -15.56 63.51 -16.91
C SER A 445 -14.95 62.49 -17.87
N GLN A 446 -15.48 62.41 -19.09
CA GLN A 446 -14.85 61.75 -20.24
C GLN A 446 -13.47 62.39 -20.45
N SER A 447 -12.43 61.84 -19.83
CA SER A 447 -11.06 62.21 -20.13
C SER A 447 -10.59 61.43 -21.34
N SER A 448 -10.27 62.16 -22.39
CA SER A 448 -9.61 61.70 -23.60
C SER A 448 -8.41 60.79 -23.31
N GLY A 449 -8.61 59.47 -23.41
CA GLY A 449 -7.84 58.56 -24.27
C GLY A 449 -6.31 58.47 -24.20
N VAL A 450 -5.61 58.93 -23.17
CA VAL A 450 -4.15 58.70 -23.04
C VAL A 450 -3.85 58.08 -21.67
N GLY A 451 -3.69 56.75 -21.64
CA GLY A 451 -3.12 56.06 -20.48
C GLY A 451 -1.61 56.36 -20.35
N PRO A 452 -0.98 56.05 -19.20
CA PRO A 452 0.45 56.24 -19.03
C PRO A 452 1.25 55.44 -20.08
N GLU A 453 2.16 56.11 -20.78
CA GLU A 453 3.09 55.46 -21.70
C GLU A 453 4.12 54.65 -20.90
N ASP A 454 4.18 53.34 -21.13
CA ASP A 454 5.22 52.46 -20.57
C ASP A 454 5.81 51.60 -21.69
N PRO A 455 6.79 52.12 -22.45
CA PRO A 455 7.42 51.38 -23.55
C PRO A 455 7.99 50.02 -23.11
N LEU A 456 8.46 49.92 -21.85
CA LEU A 456 8.99 48.67 -21.31
C LEU A 456 7.87 47.66 -21.04
N GLY A 457 6.77 48.12 -20.43
CA GLY A 457 5.56 47.31 -20.27
C GLY A 457 5.00 46.83 -21.62
N ASP A 458 5.03 47.67 -22.65
CA ASP A 458 4.57 47.36 -24.00
C ASP A 458 5.40 46.22 -24.64
N ILE A 459 6.74 46.31 -24.62
CA ILE A 459 7.58 45.25 -25.19
C ILE A 459 7.48 43.95 -24.40
N VAL A 460 7.31 44.02 -23.07
CA VAL A 460 7.09 42.85 -22.21
C VAL A 460 5.74 42.22 -22.51
N LEU A 461 4.67 43.01 -22.73
CA LEU A 461 3.36 42.49 -23.15
C LEU A 461 3.45 41.73 -24.47
N ARG A 462 4.13 42.31 -25.47
CA ARG A 462 4.37 41.63 -26.77
C ARG A 462 5.06 40.29 -26.55
N PHE A 463 6.18 40.29 -25.82
CA PHE A 463 6.92 39.05 -25.54
C PHE A 463 6.09 38.00 -24.80
N CYS A 464 5.37 38.39 -23.73
CA CYS A 464 4.59 37.45 -22.95
C CYS A 464 3.42 36.86 -23.75
N TYR A 465 2.80 37.67 -24.61
CA TYR A 465 1.76 37.21 -25.51
C TYR A 465 2.30 36.26 -26.59
N ASP A 466 3.40 36.62 -27.27
CA ASP A 466 4.01 35.79 -28.31
C ASP A 466 4.49 34.45 -27.73
N MET A 467 4.96 34.43 -26.48
CA MET A 467 5.29 33.21 -25.74
C MET A 467 4.04 32.39 -25.38
N ALA A 468 2.90 33.03 -25.11
CA ALA A 468 1.64 32.39 -24.75
C ALA A 468 0.86 31.83 -25.94
N THR A 469 1.06 32.39 -27.14
CA THR A 469 0.43 31.91 -28.36
C THR A 469 1.35 31.06 -29.22
N GLU A 470 2.67 31.17 -28.99
CA GLU A 470 3.69 30.74 -29.94
C GLU A 470 3.33 31.30 -31.32
N ASP A 471 3.09 32.63 -31.44
CA ASP A 471 2.81 33.40 -32.67
C ASP A 471 3.88 34.50 -32.83
N PHE A 472 4.81 34.33 -33.76
CA PHE A 472 5.97 35.20 -33.99
C PHE A 472 6.27 35.09 -35.48
N ASP A 473 6.00 36.16 -36.23
CA ASP A 473 6.05 36.27 -37.71
C ASP A 473 4.89 35.61 -38.51
N MET A 474 3.64 35.66 -38.03
CA MET A 474 2.41 35.29 -38.78
C MET A 474 2.33 33.82 -39.27
N ALA A 475 3.26 32.96 -38.88
CA ALA A 475 3.16 31.52 -39.04
C ALA A 475 2.66 30.91 -37.73
N THR A 476 1.37 30.57 -37.69
CA THR A 476 0.79 29.74 -36.63
C THR A 476 1.31 28.31 -36.81
N GLU A 477 2.54 28.05 -36.39
CA GLU A 477 3.01 26.67 -36.27
C GLU A 477 2.61 26.16 -34.88
N ASP A 478 1.83 25.08 -34.86
CA ASP A 478 1.54 24.30 -33.66
C ASP A 478 2.85 23.81 -33.01
N PHE A 479 2.74 23.21 -31.82
CA PHE A 479 3.86 22.57 -31.13
C PHE A 479 4.82 21.81 -32.07
N GLU A 480 6.13 22.04 -31.93
CA GLU A 480 7.15 21.32 -32.71
C GLU A 480 7.02 19.81 -32.47
N ASP A 481 6.95 19.03 -33.54
CA ASP A 481 6.65 17.58 -33.55
C ASP A 481 5.36 17.19 -32.80
N GLY A 482 4.40 18.11 -32.65
CA GLY A 482 3.17 17.91 -31.90
C GLY A 482 3.37 17.77 -30.39
N ARG A 483 4.52 18.18 -29.86
CA ARG A 483 4.86 18.03 -28.44
C ARG A 483 4.70 19.34 -27.68
N ALA A 484 3.77 19.40 -26.74
CA ALA A 484 3.54 20.60 -25.92
C ALA A 484 4.82 21.11 -25.22
N SER A 485 5.70 20.19 -24.81
CA SER A 485 7.01 20.51 -24.20
C SER A 485 7.97 21.30 -25.10
N SER A 486 7.67 21.44 -26.40
CA SER A 486 8.41 22.32 -27.31
C SER A 486 8.20 23.80 -26.98
N SER A 487 7.04 24.17 -26.43
CA SER A 487 6.75 25.55 -26.04
C SER A 487 7.63 26.02 -24.87
N LEU A 488 7.95 27.32 -24.85
CA LEU A 488 8.66 27.95 -23.74
C LEU A 488 7.86 27.88 -22.43
N LEU A 489 6.58 28.22 -22.45
CA LEU A 489 5.76 28.21 -21.23
C LEU A 489 5.54 26.80 -20.69
N VAL A 490 5.26 25.83 -21.56
CA VAL A 490 5.01 24.45 -21.14
C VAL A 490 6.27 23.83 -20.57
N TYR A 491 7.43 24.02 -21.23
CA TYR A 491 8.69 23.50 -20.71
C TYR A 491 9.06 24.15 -19.37
N PHE A 492 8.90 25.47 -19.23
CA PHE A 492 9.11 26.14 -17.94
C PHE A 492 8.20 25.54 -16.86
N SER A 493 6.91 25.34 -17.15
CA SER A 493 6.01 24.70 -16.19
C SER A 493 6.50 23.31 -15.80
N ALA A 494 7.02 22.51 -16.74
CA ALA A 494 7.57 21.19 -16.46
C ALA A 494 8.81 21.26 -15.57
N VAL A 495 9.67 22.26 -15.74
CA VAL A 495 10.82 22.52 -14.84
C VAL A 495 10.35 22.82 -13.43
N ARG A 496 9.24 23.54 -13.27
CA ARG A 496 8.60 23.79 -11.96
C ARG A 496 7.95 22.54 -11.36
N GLY A 497 7.85 21.46 -12.12
CA GLY A 497 7.51 20.12 -11.64
C GLY A 497 8.68 19.36 -10.99
N LEU A 498 9.89 19.93 -10.96
CA LEU A 498 11.04 19.36 -10.26
C LEU A 498 11.05 19.80 -8.79
N SER A 499 11.38 18.87 -7.88
CA SER A 499 11.46 19.18 -6.44
C SER A 499 12.60 20.14 -6.13
N ARG A 500 12.44 20.98 -5.10
CA ARG A 500 13.53 21.85 -4.62
C ARG A 500 14.39 21.12 -3.58
N PRO A 501 15.68 21.46 -3.45
CA PRO A 501 16.42 22.47 -4.22
C PRO A 501 17.10 21.94 -5.49
N ARG A 502 17.21 20.62 -5.69
CA ARG A 502 18.06 19.99 -6.73
C ARG A 502 17.32 19.34 -7.89
N GLY A 503 15.99 19.21 -7.83
CA GLY A 503 15.20 18.52 -8.84
C GLY A 503 15.39 17.02 -8.86
N ASP A 504 15.71 16.43 -7.70
CA ASP A 504 15.95 15.00 -7.56
C ASP A 504 14.65 14.17 -7.74
N GLU A 505 13.51 14.77 -7.39
CA GLU A 505 12.18 14.18 -7.47
C GLU A 505 11.23 15.00 -8.34
N TYR A 506 10.08 14.41 -8.68
CA TYR A 506 9.01 15.04 -9.43
C TYR A 506 7.82 15.35 -8.53
N LEU A 507 7.27 16.56 -8.67
CA LEU A 507 6.09 16.99 -7.91
C LEU A 507 4.87 16.14 -8.25
N ARG A 508 4.11 15.83 -7.20
CA ARG A 508 2.82 15.14 -7.32
C ARG A 508 1.73 16.08 -7.81
N PRO A 509 0.58 15.56 -8.30
CA PRO A 509 -0.51 16.40 -8.82
C PRO A 509 -0.93 17.54 -7.87
N HIS A 510 -1.12 17.26 -6.57
CA HIS A 510 -1.56 18.27 -5.60
C HIS A 510 -0.55 19.41 -5.41
N GLN A 511 0.75 19.14 -5.54
CA GLN A 511 1.80 20.16 -5.41
C GLN A 511 2.00 20.96 -6.71
N PHE A 512 1.75 20.31 -7.86
CA PHE A 512 1.96 20.93 -9.16
C PHE A 512 0.76 21.72 -9.68
N THR A 513 -0.46 21.33 -9.33
CA THR A 513 -1.68 22.02 -9.78
C THR A 513 -1.76 23.49 -9.33
N PRO A 514 -1.30 23.89 -8.13
CA PRO A 514 -1.16 25.32 -7.78
C PRO A 514 -0.22 26.10 -8.71
N VAL A 515 0.88 25.50 -9.17
CA VAL A 515 1.80 26.12 -10.15
C VAL A 515 1.06 26.40 -11.46
N LEU A 516 0.30 25.42 -11.95
CA LEU A 516 -0.52 25.57 -13.16
C LEU A 516 -1.56 26.68 -12.99
N SER A 517 -2.27 26.72 -11.85
CA SER A 517 -3.26 27.76 -11.56
C SER A 517 -2.67 29.18 -11.62
N ARG A 518 -1.47 29.37 -11.05
CA ARG A 518 -0.73 30.64 -11.13
C ARG A 518 -0.42 31.05 -12.57
N LEU A 519 0.10 30.11 -13.37
CA LEU A 519 0.44 30.35 -14.77
C LEU A 519 -0.79 30.62 -15.64
N ILE A 520 -1.89 29.88 -15.44
CA ILE A 520 -3.17 30.09 -16.14
C ILE A 520 -3.71 31.49 -15.85
N TYR A 521 -3.69 31.93 -14.58
CA TYR A 521 -4.16 33.24 -14.18
C TYR A 521 -3.36 34.36 -14.86
N CYS A 522 -2.04 34.34 -14.75
CA CYS A 522 -1.16 35.35 -15.35
C CYS A 522 -1.31 35.38 -16.89
N THR A 523 -1.40 34.20 -17.51
CA THR A 523 -1.59 34.09 -18.96
C THR A 523 -2.92 34.70 -19.40
N ARG A 524 -4.02 34.46 -18.66
CA ARG A 524 -5.33 35.09 -18.94
C ARG A 524 -5.30 36.61 -18.82
N LEU A 525 -4.57 37.16 -17.84
CA LEU A 525 -4.35 38.61 -17.72
C LEU A 525 -3.67 39.17 -18.98
N ILE A 526 -2.59 38.52 -19.43
CA ILE A 526 -1.85 38.89 -20.64
C ILE A 526 -2.73 38.84 -21.89
N PHE A 527 -3.53 37.78 -22.06
CA PHE A 527 -4.48 37.67 -23.17
C PHE A 527 -5.51 38.81 -23.16
N LEU A 528 -6.08 39.12 -21.99
CA LEU A 528 -7.08 40.19 -21.89
C LEU A 528 -6.47 41.54 -22.26
N GLU A 529 -5.30 41.88 -21.71
CA GLU A 529 -4.62 43.14 -22.02
C GLU A 529 -4.20 43.20 -23.49
N ARG A 530 -3.76 42.10 -24.11
CA ARG A 530 -3.40 42.10 -25.53
C ARG A 530 -4.60 42.29 -26.45
N ILE A 531 -5.73 41.63 -26.17
CA ILE A 531 -6.86 41.56 -27.11
C ILE A 531 -7.80 42.75 -26.94
N VAL A 532 -8.10 43.13 -25.68
CA VAL A 532 -9.04 44.20 -25.35
C VAL A 532 -8.43 45.16 -24.32
N PRO A 533 -7.25 45.75 -24.60
CA PRO A 533 -6.59 46.66 -23.68
C PRO A 533 -7.48 47.86 -23.37
N ARG A 534 -7.52 48.30 -22.12
CA ARG A 534 -8.24 49.53 -21.79
C ARG A 534 -7.61 50.76 -22.44
N PHE A 535 -6.28 50.82 -22.49
CA PHE A 535 -5.51 51.93 -23.03
C PHE A 535 -4.59 51.47 -24.16
N ALA A 536 -4.22 52.36 -25.08
CA ALA A 536 -3.32 52.02 -26.18
C ALA A 536 -1.90 51.72 -25.67
N HIS A 537 -1.21 50.78 -26.32
CA HIS A 537 0.23 50.53 -26.16
C HIS A 537 0.94 51.08 -27.39
N ALA A 538 1.30 52.37 -27.32
CA ALA A 538 1.81 53.12 -28.47
C ALA A 538 3.11 52.53 -29.02
N HIS A 539 4.00 52.02 -28.16
CA HIS A 539 5.31 51.54 -28.58
C HIS A 539 5.24 50.27 -29.44
N ILE A 540 4.24 49.42 -29.21
CA ILE A 540 3.99 48.20 -29.99
C ILE A 540 2.82 48.35 -30.98
N GLY A 541 2.30 49.57 -31.16
CA GLY A 541 1.23 49.87 -32.13
C GLY A 541 -0.14 49.24 -31.81
N LEU A 542 -0.42 48.93 -30.55
CA LEU A 542 -1.70 48.34 -30.14
C LEU A 542 -2.68 49.44 -29.71
N SER A 543 -3.85 49.49 -30.35
CA SER A 543 -4.89 50.47 -30.02
C SER A 543 -5.69 50.06 -28.79
N ALA A 544 -6.26 51.04 -28.09
CA ALA A 544 -7.24 50.79 -27.03
C ALA A 544 -8.45 50.03 -27.60
N ARG A 545 -9.12 49.24 -26.75
CA ARG A 545 -10.28 48.44 -27.12
C ARG A 545 -11.39 49.30 -27.75
N PRO A 546 -12.11 48.77 -28.76
CA PRO A 546 -13.24 49.46 -29.35
C PRO A 546 -14.41 49.57 -28.36
N LEU A 547 -15.32 50.53 -28.63
CA LEU A 547 -16.55 50.71 -27.84
C LEU A 547 -17.47 49.48 -27.89
N TYR A 548 -17.44 48.74 -29.01
CA TYR A 548 -18.29 47.58 -29.26
C TYR A 548 -17.46 46.41 -29.79
N GLY A 549 -17.96 45.18 -29.66
CA GLY A 549 -17.32 43.99 -30.25
C GLY A 549 -16.20 43.35 -29.41
N GLN A 550 -15.92 43.85 -28.21
CA GLN A 550 -14.87 43.32 -27.31
C GLN A 550 -15.00 41.81 -27.06
N LEU A 551 -16.23 41.32 -26.84
CA LEU A 551 -16.47 39.89 -26.63
C LEU A 551 -16.15 39.05 -27.88
N GLN A 552 -16.47 39.55 -29.07
CA GLN A 552 -16.21 38.84 -30.32
C GLN A 552 -14.70 38.70 -30.54
N MET A 553 -13.95 39.79 -30.33
CA MET A 553 -12.47 39.78 -30.39
C MET A 553 -11.88 38.74 -29.43
N LEU A 554 -12.36 38.67 -28.18
CA LEU A 554 -11.90 37.67 -27.22
C LEU A 554 -12.24 36.24 -27.67
N LYS A 555 -13.44 36.01 -28.20
CA LYS A 555 -13.89 34.67 -28.62
C LYS A 555 -13.06 34.10 -29.77
N GLU A 556 -12.67 34.94 -30.73
CA GLU A 556 -11.85 34.54 -31.88
C GLU A 556 -10.52 33.94 -31.42
N VAL A 557 -9.80 34.64 -30.53
CA VAL A 557 -8.52 34.14 -30.00
C VAL A 557 -8.73 32.97 -29.03
N ARG A 558 -9.80 32.98 -28.23
CA ARG A 558 -10.06 31.92 -27.24
C ARG A 558 -10.18 30.55 -27.87
N ALA A 559 -10.91 30.44 -28.97
CA ALA A 559 -11.19 29.17 -29.63
C ALA A 559 -9.90 28.47 -30.10
N GLU A 560 -8.88 29.25 -30.44
CA GLU A 560 -7.62 28.75 -30.98
C GLU A 560 -6.53 28.59 -29.91
N LYS A 561 -6.45 29.51 -28.92
CA LYS A 561 -5.26 29.64 -28.05
C LYS A 561 -5.52 29.61 -26.55
N MET A 562 -6.78 29.58 -26.08
CA MET A 562 -7.07 29.70 -24.64
C MET A 562 -7.93 28.58 -24.06
N CYS A 563 -8.57 27.78 -24.90
CA CYS A 563 -9.47 26.72 -24.45
C CYS A 563 -8.73 25.39 -24.28
N ASP A 564 -9.29 24.49 -23.49
CA ASP A 564 -8.79 23.12 -23.40
C ASP A 564 -8.88 22.39 -24.75
N GLY A 565 -7.92 21.49 -24.99
CA GLY A 565 -7.76 20.79 -26.26
C GLY A 565 -7.13 21.62 -27.38
N THR A 566 -6.77 22.88 -27.14
CA THR A 566 -5.99 23.68 -28.10
C THR A 566 -4.51 23.30 -28.07
N MET A 567 -3.83 23.40 -29.21
CA MET A 567 -2.38 23.23 -29.35
C MET A 567 -1.62 24.48 -28.87
N SER A 568 -1.94 24.93 -27.66
CA SER A 568 -1.40 26.14 -27.05
C SER A 568 -0.92 25.87 -25.62
N PRO A 569 0.02 26.67 -25.08
CA PRO A 569 0.46 26.54 -23.70
C PRO A 569 -0.69 26.58 -22.69
N LEU A 570 -1.66 27.48 -22.88
CA LEU A 570 -2.81 27.60 -22.01
C LEU A 570 -3.74 26.38 -22.11
N GLY A 571 -3.93 25.83 -23.32
CA GLY A 571 -4.66 24.58 -23.53
C GLY A 571 -4.01 23.40 -22.79
N GLU A 572 -2.69 23.26 -22.88
CA GLU A 572 -1.96 22.21 -22.16
C GLU A 572 -2.03 22.40 -20.64
N PHE A 573 -1.92 23.63 -20.13
CA PHE A 573 -2.07 23.91 -18.70
C PHE A 573 -3.46 23.52 -18.17
N LEU A 574 -4.53 23.86 -18.91
CA LEU A 574 -5.89 23.48 -18.56
C LEU A 574 -6.08 21.96 -18.56
N SER A 575 -5.49 21.27 -19.54
CA SER A 575 -5.51 19.81 -19.64
C SER A 575 -4.78 19.15 -18.47
N LEU A 576 -3.56 19.61 -18.15
CA LEU A 576 -2.76 19.10 -17.03
C LEU A 576 -3.43 19.37 -15.68
N LEU A 577 -4.01 20.55 -15.49
CA LEU A 577 -4.70 20.92 -14.27
C LEU A 577 -5.92 20.03 -14.03
N ALA A 578 -6.75 19.83 -15.06
CA ALA A 578 -7.91 18.95 -14.98
C ALA A 578 -7.53 17.49 -14.69
N TYR A 579 -6.48 17.00 -15.36
CA TYR A 579 -5.98 15.65 -15.13
C TYR A 579 -5.39 15.48 -13.72
N GLY A 580 -4.63 16.47 -13.24
CA GLY A 580 -4.04 16.47 -11.91
C GLY A 580 -5.10 16.46 -10.80
N ARG A 581 -6.16 17.27 -10.93
CA ARG A 581 -7.30 17.27 -10.00
C ARG A 581 -8.05 15.94 -9.99
N ALA A 582 -8.29 15.35 -11.16
CA ALA A 582 -8.92 14.04 -11.26
C ALA A 582 -8.09 12.97 -10.55
N LEU A 583 -6.75 13.02 -10.66
CA LEU A 583 -5.87 12.12 -9.93
C LEU A 583 -5.85 12.40 -8.43
N HIS A 584 -5.88 13.66 -7.99
CA HIS A 584 -5.93 14.00 -6.56
C HIS A 584 -7.13 13.33 -5.87
N ARG A 585 -8.31 13.32 -6.51
CA ARG A 585 -9.50 12.59 -6.01
C ARG A 585 -9.28 11.08 -5.88
N THR A 586 -8.34 10.51 -6.64
CA THR A 586 -8.00 9.08 -6.58
C THR A 586 -6.83 8.74 -5.65
N GLU A 587 -6.02 9.73 -5.24
CA GLU A 587 -4.85 9.53 -4.38
C GLU A 587 -5.19 9.30 -2.89
N GLY A 588 -6.47 9.46 -2.50
CA GLY A 588 -6.94 9.30 -1.13
C GLY A 588 -6.57 10.48 -0.23
N PRO A 589 -7.22 10.65 0.93
CA PRO A 589 -6.92 11.76 1.84
C PRO A 589 -5.46 11.70 2.35
N VAL A 590 -4.84 12.87 2.48
CA VAL A 590 -3.52 13.02 3.12
C VAL A 590 -3.70 12.75 4.61
N TYR A 591 -3.19 11.62 5.10
CA TYR A 591 -3.24 11.30 6.53
C TYR A 591 -2.13 12.06 7.26
N HIS A 592 -2.50 12.98 8.14
CA HIS A 592 -1.56 13.55 9.10
C HIS A 592 -1.40 12.60 10.28
N PHE A 593 -0.15 12.18 10.51
CA PHE A 593 0.21 11.32 11.63
C PHE A 593 0.88 12.15 12.72
N HIS A 594 0.41 12.02 13.95
CA HIS A 594 1.01 12.66 15.12
C HIS A 594 1.67 11.60 16.01
N TRP A 595 2.94 11.81 16.32
CA TRP A 595 3.66 11.02 17.31
C TRP A 595 3.49 11.62 18.71
N SER A 596 3.31 10.76 19.72
CA SER A 596 3.46 11.17 21.12
C SER A 596 4.90 11.61 21.41
N GLU A 597 5.10 12.48 22.41
CA GLU A 597 6.43 13.00 22.78
C GLU A 597 7.45 11.90 23.13
N ASP A 598 6.97 10.76 23.64
CA ASP A 598 7.79 9.59 23.97
C ASP A 598 8.09 8.68 22.76
N GLY A 599 7.50 8.97 21.59
CA GLY A 599 7.64 8.18 20.37
C GLY A 599 6.98 6.81 20.40
N GLU A 600 6.15 6.51 21.41
CA GLU A 600 5.55 5.18 21.59
C GLU A 600 4.14 5.04 20.99
N VAL A 601 3.48 6.14 20.61
CA VAL A 601 2.12 6.13 20.06
C VAL A 601 2.01 7.00 18.81
N LEU A 602 1.51 6.42 17.73
CA LEU A 602 1.12 7.09 16.49
C LEU A 602 -0.39 7.34 16.49
N SER A 603 -0.85 8.53 16.16
CA SER A 603 -2.28 8.86 16.09
C SER A 603 -2.67 9.54 14.77
N TRP A 604 -3.89 9.31 14.31
CA TRP A 604 -4.49 9.96 13.14
C TRP A 604 -5.99 10.18 13.37
N ASP A 605 -6.55 11.23 12.78
CA ASP A 605 -7.97 11.63 12.83
C ASP A 605 -8.56 11.82 14.25
N GLY A 606 -7.71 12.12 15.24
CA GLY A 606 -8.10 12.43 16.62
C GLY A 606 -8.67 11.26 17.45
N ASN A 607 -9.07 10.16 16.81
CA ASN A 607 -9.73 9.03 17.47
C ASN A 607 -9.01 7.68 17.24
N ALA A 608 -8.09 7.59 16.28
CA ALA A 608 -7.35 6.37 16.01
C ALA A 608 -5.90 6.49 16.52
N TYR A 609 -5.42 5.43 17.16
CA TYR A 609 -4.06 5.36 17.69
C TYR A 609 -3.47 3.96 17.52
N LEU A 610 -2.16 3.90 17.27
CA LEU A 610 -1.36 2.69 17.15
C LEU A 610 -0.15 2.83 18.05
N SER A 611 -0.07 2.01 19.11
CA SER A 611 1.13 1.95 19.93
C SER A 611 2.22 1.10 19.30
N MET A 612 3.48 1.44 19.54
CA MET A 612 4.62 0.65 19.10
C MET A 612 4.61 -0.77 19.68
N THR A 613 4.02 -0.96 20.87
CA THR A 613 3.76 -2.29 21.43
C THR A 613 2.79 -3.09 20.58
N SER A 614 1.70 -2.46 20.13
CA SER A 614 0.70 -3.09 19.25
C SER A 614 1.28 -3.39 17.88
N PHE A 615 2.07 -2.48 17.32
CA PHE A 615 2.76 -2.68 16.05
C PHE A 615 3.77 -3.84 16.11
N ARG A 616 4.62 -3.88 17.14
CA ARG A 616 5.54 -5.01 17.38
C ARG A 616 4.75 -6.31 17.66
N GLY A 617 3.61 -6.20 18.33
CA GLY A 617 2.66 -7.29 18.55
C GLY A 617 2.13 -7.87 17.24
N LEU A 618 1.74 -7.02 16.29
CA LEU A 618 1.29 -7.42 14.96
C LEU A 618 2.38 -8.20 14.22
N ALA A 619 3.62 -7.71 14.22
CA ALA A 619 4.74 -8.41 13.58
C ALA A 619 5.00 -9.79 14.21
N ARG A 620 4.95 -9.88 15.55
CA ARG A 620 5.09 -11.16 16.27
C ARG A 620 3.93 -12.12 15.97
N GLU A 621 2.70 -11.62 15.94
CA GLU A 621 1.52 -12.43 15.62
C GLU A 621 1.55 -12.89 14.16
N ALA A 622 1.88 -11.99 13.23
CA ALA A 622 2.04 -12.33 11.82
C ALA A 622 3.14 -13.37 11.62
N LEU A 623 4.29 -13.23 12.28
CA LEU A 623 5.35 -14.23 12.28
C LEU A 623 4.85 -15.56 12.89
N GLY A 624 4.18 -15.52 14.05
CA GLY A 624 3.63 -16.70 14.70
C GLY A 624 2.61 -17.45 13.81
N GLN A 625 1.70 -16.72 13.16
CA GLN A 625 0.75 -17.27 12.20
C GLN A 625 1.45 -17.80 10.95
N ALA A 626 2.42 -17.06 10.39
CA ALA A 626 3.20 -17.50 9.24
C ALA A 626 4.01 -18.76 9.54
N THR A 627 4.68 -18.83 10.69
CA THR A 627 5.38 -20.04 11.15
C THR A 627 4.41 -21.21 11.33
N LYS A 628 3.22 -20.97 11.91
CA LYS A 628 2.19 -22.00 12.07
C LYS A 628 1.68 -22.50 10.72
N GLN A 629 1.42 -21.61 9.76
CA GLN A 629 0.98 -21.97 8.41
C GLN A 629 2.09 -22.66 7.61
N SER A 630 3.34 -22.18 7.72
CA SER A 630 4.51 -22.82 7.13
C SER A 630 4.66 -24.26 7.63
N ARG A 631 4.67 -24.47 8.95
CA ARG A 631 4.71 -25.82 9.54
C ARG A 631 3.59 -26.74 9.03
N ARG A 632 2.39 -26.20 8.82
CA ARG A 632 1.24 -26.93 8.28
C ARG A 632 1.46 -27.32 6.82
N LEU A 633 1.84 -26.36 5.97
CA LEU A 633 2.13 -26.60 4.55
C LEU A 633 3.29 -27.59 4.37
N MET A 634 4.23 -27.58 5.32
CA MET A 634 5.37 -28.49 5.33
C MET A 634 5.06 -29.86 5.95
N TYR A 635 3.81 -30.18 6.31
CA TYR A 635 3.44 -31.44 6.98
C TYR A 635 4.31 -31.76 8.22
N GLU A 636 4.66 -30.73 8.99
CA GLU A 636 5.57 -30.82 10.14
C GLU A 636 6.97 -31.35 9.76
N TRP A 637 7.36 -31.19 8.50
CA TRP A 637 8.73 -31.27 8.06
C TRP A 637 9.42 -29.96 8.44
N GLU A 638 10.39 -30.07 9.35
CA GLU A 638 11.35 -29.03 9.62
C GLU A 638 12.67 -29.48 8.97
N PRO A 639 13.20 -28.74 7.98
CA PRO A 639 14.55 -29.01 7.50
C PRO A 639 15.53 -28.86 8.66
N LEU A 640 16.67 -29.56 8.58
CA LEU A 640 17.81 -29.28 9.46
C LEU A 640 18.12 -27.79 9.36
N ASP A 641 18.21 -27.10 10.51
CA ASP A 641 18.41 -25.64 10.58
C ASP A 641 19.48 -25.22 9.58
N PRO A 642 19.10 -24.58 8.47
CA PRO A 642 20.05 -24.30 7.41
C PRO A 642 21.03 -23.24 7.92
N ASN A 643 22.32 -23.52 7.80
CA ASN A 643 23.32 -22.49 8.07
C ASN A 643 23.26 -21.46 6.94
N PHE A 644 22.51 -20.38 7.16
CA PHE A 644 22.31 -19.30 6.18
C PHE A 644 23.62 -18.69 5.67
N ASN A 645 24.71 -18.72 6.47
CA ASN A 645 26.03 -18.24 6.04
C ASN A 645 26.70 -19.15 4.99
N SER A 646 26.23 -20.40 4.86
CA SER A 646 26.73 -21.37 3.90
C SER A 646 25.82 -21.56 2.68
N ILE A 647 24.63 -20.95 2.69
CA ILE A 647 23.73 -20.93 1.54
C ILE A 647 24.32 -20.03 0.47
N ARG A 648 24.42 -20.58 -0.75
CA ARG A 648 24.84 -19.89 -1.95
C ARG A 648 23.63 -19.58 -2.80
N ASP A 649 23.21 -18.32 -2.79
CA ASP A 649 22.17 -17.79 -3.65
C ASP A 649 22.73 -16.62 -4.46
N ARG A 650 23.07 -16.88 -5.73
CA ARG A 650 23.62 -15.86 -6.63
C ARG A 650 22.49 -15.23 -7.43
N LEU A 651 21.78 -14.29 -6.80
CA LEU A 651 20.70 -13.54 -7.44
C LEU A 651 21.11 -12.80 -8.73
N SER A 652 22.40 -12.49 -8.89
CA SER A 652 22.96 -11.89 -10.10
C SER A 652 23.21 -12.88 -11.25
N MET A 653 23.02 -14.19 -11.01
CA MET A 653 23.29 -15.22 -12.00
C MET A 653 22.02 -15.50 -12.83
N ALA A 654 21.84 -14.71 -13.88
CA ALA A 654 20.71 -14.81 -14.83
C ALA A 654 20.85 -15.99 -15.83
N THR A 655 21.72 -16.96 -15.55
CA THR A 655 21.81 -18.20 -16.34
C THR A 655 20.50 -18.96 -16.20
N ALA A 656 19.84 -19.26 -17.31
CA ALA A 656 18.60 -20.00 -17.27
C ALA A 656 18.75 -21.32 -16.52
N ASN A 657 17.74 -21.62 -15.71
CA ASN A 657 17.64 -22.81 -14.85
C ASN A 657 18.62 -22.84 -13.66
N TYR A 658 19.31 -21.73 -13.36
CA TYR A 658 19.91 -21.56 -12.04
C TYR A 658 18.82 -21.32 -10.99
N SER A 659 18.80 -22.19 -9.98
CA SER A 659 18.04 -21.99 -8.75
C SER A 659 18.95 -22.30 -7.57
N PHE A 660 18.86 -21.51 -6.49
CA PHE A 660 19.55 -21.82 -5.25
C PHE A 660 19.16 -23.21 -4.71
N VAL A 661 17.97 -23.72 -5.06
CA VAL A 661 17.52 -25.09 -4.71
C VAL A 661 18.40 -26.16 -5.36
N THR A 662 18.83 -25.91 -6.60
CA THR A 662 19.67 -26.81 -7.40
C THR A 662 21.17 -26.58 -7.21
N ASP A 663 21.58 -25.56 -6.46
CA ASP A 663 23.00 -25.30 -6.19
C ASP A 663 23.54 -26.44 -5.30
N PRO A 664 24.55 -27.21 -5.77
CA PRO A 664 25.05 -28.39 -5.05
C PRO A 664 25.62 -28.04 -3.68
N THR A 665 25.98 -26.77 -3.45
CA THR A 665 26.47 -26.27 -2.16
C THR A 665 25.36 -26.27 -1.10
N ASN A 666 24.10 -26.08 -1.51
CA ASN A 666 22.96 -25.89 -0.61
C ASN A 666 22.32 -27.19 -0.13
N ARG A 667 22.57 -28.33 -0.81
CA ARG A 667 22.10 -29.69 -0.42
C ARG A 667 20.58 -29.80 -0.17
N ILE A 668 19.79 -28.95 -0.80
CA ILE A 668 18.32 -28.93 -0.70
C ILE A 668 17.63 -29.42 -1.98
N SER A 669 18.39 -29.92 -2.96
CA SER A 669 17.86 -30.38 -4.25
C SER A 669 16.82 -31.46 -4.10
N ASP A 670 16.94 -32.32 -3.08
CA ASP A 670 16.08 -33.48 -2.89
C ASP A 670 15.12 -33.29 -1.70
N ALA A 671 15.16 -32.15 -1.02
CA ALA A 671 14.40 -31.88 0.19
C ALA A 671 12.88 -31.85 -0.05
N TYR A 672 12.46 -31.44 -1.25
CA TYR A 672 11.06 -31.45 -1.65
C TYR A 672 10.46 -32.87 -1.71
N LEU A 673 11.30 -33.91 -1.87
CA LEU A 673 10.87 -35.29 -1.96
C LEU A 673 10.52 -35.87 -0.58
N GLU A 674 11.29 -35.49 0.45
CA GLU A 674 10.93 -35.80 1.83
C GLU A 674 9.60 -35.14 2.23
N LEU A 675 9.42 -33.89 1.80
CA LEU A 675 8.16 -33.18 1.99
C LEU A 675 7.00 -33.87 1.25
N LEU A 676 7.20 -34.26 -0.01
CA LEU A 676 6.20 -34.99 -0.81
C LEU A 676 5.86 -36.33 -0.16
N MET A 677 6.84 -37.07 0.34
CA MET A 677 6.63 -38.33 1.07
C MET A 677 5.79 -38.11 2.32
N LYS A 678 6.09 -37.09 3.13
CA LYS A 678 5.30 -36.73 4.30
C LYS A 678 3.88 -36.29 3.93
N ALA A 679 3.74 -35.52 2.85
CA ALA A 679 2.45 -35.10 2.33
C ALA A 679 1.59 -36.31 1.90
N CYS A 680 2.19 -37.28 1.21
CA CYS A 680 1.53 -38.50 0.76
C CYS A 680 1.15 -39.45 1.90
N THR A 681 1.90 -39.43 3.01
CA THR A 681 1.75 -40.38 4.13
C THR A 681 1.05 -39.79 5.36
N SER A 682 0.65 -38.52 5.31
CA SER A 682 -0.04 -37.86 6.42
C SER A 682 -1.41 -38.51 6.69
N PRO A 683 -1.71 -38.92 7.95
CA PRO A 683 -2.87 -39.75 8.27
C PRO A 683 -4.22 -39.01 8.26
N VAL A 684 -4.21 -37.68 8.27
CA VAL A 684 -5.43 -36.86 8.37
C VAL A 684 -5.65 -36.06 7.09
N ASP A 685 -4.63 -35.33 6.66
CA ASP A 685 -4.68 -34.41 5.52
C ASP A 685 -3.73 -34.82 4.40
N GLY A 686 -3.42 -36.12 4.30
CA GLY A 686 -2.52 -36.63 3.28
C GLY A 686 -3.05 -36.48 1.85
N LEU A 687 -2.12 -36.30 0.91
CA LEU A 687 -2.41 -36.20 -0.52
C LEU A 687 -2.98 -37.52 -1.09
N LEU A 688 -2.64 -38.66 -0.48
CA LEU A 688 -3.13 -39.97 -0.87
C LEU A 688 -4.17 -40.47 0.13
N LYS A 689 -5.37 -40.82 -0.35
CA LYS A 689 -6.42 -41.44 0.47
C LYS A 689 -6.51 -42.94 0.17
N PRO A 690 -6.40 -43.84 1.16
CA PRO A 690 -6.61 -45.25 0.93
C PRO A 690 -8.12 -45.52 0.69
N GLN A 691 -8.49 -45.92 -0.52
CA GLN A 691 -9.81 -46.50 -0.80
C GLN A 691 -9.68 -48.02 -0.95
N GLY A 692 -9.83 -48.73 0.17
CA GLY A 692 -9.97 -50.19 0.17
C GLY A 692 -8.71 -50.97 -0.24
N PRO A 693 -8.74 -52.31 -0.11
CA PRO A 693 -7.60 -53.15 -0.46
C PRO A 693 -7.41 -53.16 -1.98
N GLY A 694 -6.35 -52.49 -2.46
CA GLY A 694 -5.83 -52.64 -3.82
C GLY A 694 -6.15 -51.52 -4.82
N GLN A 695 -6.78 -50.40 -4.43
CA GLN A 695 -6.99 -49.26 -5.33
C GLN A 695 -6.66 -47.92 -4.66
N SER A 696 -5.41 -47.47 -4.77
CA SER A 696 -5.08 -46.04 -4.62
C SER A 696 -5.33 -45.36 -5.97
N ILE A 697 -6.52 -44.80 -6.16
CA ILE A 697 -6.73 -43.85 -7.26
C ILE A 697 -6.01 -42.57 -6.86
N VAL A 698 -4.82 -42.40 -7.43
CA VAL A 698 -4.20 -41.10 -7.59
C VAL A 698 -5.07 -40.38 -8.60
N ASP A 699 -5.62 -39.22 -8.24
CA ASP A 699 -6.03 -38.25 -9.25
C ASP A 699 -4.73 -37.78 -9.90
N LYS A 700 -4.20 -38.53 -10.88
CA LYS A 700 -2.95 -38.21 -11.59
C LYS A 700 -2.99 -36.76 -12.11
N GLN A 701 -4.20 -36.24 -12.39
CA GLN A 701 -4.42 -34.85 -12.80
C GLN A 701 -4.20 -33.79 -11.70
N LEU A 702 -4.30 -34.11 -10.40
CA LEU A 702 -4.06 -33.14 -9.31
C LEU A 702 -2.59 -33.02 -8.93
N ALA A 703 -1.83 -34.12 -9.03
CA ALA A 703 -0.38 -34.12 -8.79
C ALA A 703 0.36 -33.28 -9.86
N TYR A 704 0.03 -33.45 -11.14
CA TYR A 704 0.61 -32.65 -12.23
C TYR A 704 0.17 -31.18 -12.26
N ARG A 705 -0.92 -30.80 -11.57
CA ARG A 705 -1.41 -29.41 -11.53
C ARG A 705 -0.83 -28.57 -10.38
N SER A 706 -0.04 -29.19 -9.49
CA SER A 706 0.52 -28.54 -8.31
C SER A 706 2.02 -28.24 -8.43
N TYR A 707 2.62 -28.54 -9.59
CA TYR A 707 3.99 -28.21 -9.97
C TYR A 707 4.02 -27.02 -10.92
#